data_AF-A0A7Y6X8L4-F1
#
_entry.id   AF-A0A7Y6X8L4-F1
#
_cell.length_a   1.000
_cell.length_b   1.000
_cell.length_c   1.000
_cell.angle_alpha   90.00
_cell.angle_beta   90.00
_cell.angle_gamma   90.00
#
_symmetry.space_group_name_H-M   'P 1'
#
loop_
_entity.id
_entity.type
_entity.pdbx_description
1 polymer ?
#
loop_
_entity_poly.entity_id
_entity_poly.type
_entity_poly.pdbx_seq_one_letter_code
_entity_poly.pdbx_strand_id
1 'polypeptide(L)'
;MVRTSALVLFGFFVFASSLASAAAPEAGAAKSIEEASKRLASARAALTAAVQRIEQDPPRGADLDAALVAVEALKDALGAGASFETEDLEYAKSVLAARKQFRTDREYVDERRAKVHIHEFRRRIDGALAPLNERMAKLGGGDPGAKAMDDARAELEALRKLTEEGRPLKAQDPKFAAYLTEVDATIARHEKTLDERWLQVSAQKQRGLLDERRKALSTALTEVNKAWSDEKFGATDKATAALQKQLEEGAPLEAKDKAYRAEADKARAEVTQARRRMEELVVQAGVSRIKVEMGPAHDELVAAAKALRVKRPTPEQLSEAKTAAFVVRKLVEKYDPQAARSQAIAQYLADVKNTLVEVEVALQVRGLDAARAEVIQSLRNVEKRAVTPEQFEEAKTALVVLEKTLETVHAKNPAVSPSAAEARQLLKDGRATLERRRYEVDLTQQRLKVDEARKNAAALVLQIQKEAPSPALLQEAENAVKQIGAVLEVGAPFVKKDRDYAVYAKETKERMAELSDRITRRRIVLSAADARVQLATRMAMTKEKLEAAKGISSTDSDVDTASKGVDEMMQMFETHAELERQDAGYASAAERARADWLKLVEALEFAKQARALRRLTGEALVVASTASEAAASSSDLRKRRELYASAMEKLKACQDDGARMVKENAGLAAVDVLMGGIPTPPQEVMAQCAQKADALREPQTRADVQLRFQEGQRKAYDAAKALLSKGNKTDALTQLNECIAEGRILENRYPQFKDQKFDIGGGSMSMVELVQVCVKERKALKPTP
;
A
#
# COMPACT_ATOMS: atom_id res chain seq x y z
N MET A 1 -54.49 -12.29 -13.72
CA MET A 1 -55.62 -11.92 -14.60
C MET A 1 -56.88 -11.99 -13.76
N VAL A 2 -57.34 -10.91 -13.13
CA VAL A 2 -58.09 -9.75 -13.65
C VAL A 2 -59.50 -10.10 -14.15
N ARG A 3 -60.49 -9.59 -13.38
CA ARG A 3 -61.88 -9.12 -13.69
C ARG A 3 -62.95 -9.81 -12.81
N THR A 4 -63.51 -9.17 -11.78
CA THR A 4 -64.48 -8.04 -11.69
C THR A 4 -65.83 -8.27 -12.37
N SER A 5 -66.89 -8.07 -11.58
CA SER A 5 -68.07 -7.20 -11.80
C SER A 5 -69.36 -7.91 -11.39
N ALA A 6 -70.02 -7.47 -10.31
CA ALA A 6 -71.12 -6.46 -10.30
C ALA A 6 -72.47 -7.21 -10.30
N LEU A 7 -73.62 -6.77 -9.78
CA LEU A 7 -74.23 -5.55 -9.23
C LEU A 7 -75.63 -6.08 -8.73
N VAL A 8 -76.30 -5.62 -7.67
CA VAL A 8 -77.41 -4.64 -7.72
C VAL A 8 -78.23 -4.75 -6.41
N LEU A 9 -78.41 -3.58 -5.77
CA LEU A 9 -79.54 -3.01 -5.02
C LEU A 9 -80.66 -3.89 -4.42
N PHE A 10 -81.05 -3.56 -3.19
CA PHE A 10 -82.28 -2.84 -2.78
C PHE A 10 -82.17 -2.66 -1.24
N GLY A 11 -82.47 -1.56 -0.56
CA GLY A 11 -83.12 -0.30 -0.83
C GLY A 11 -83.51 0.26 0.55
N PHE A 12 -83.00 1.44 0.88
CA PHE A 12 -83.34 2.24 2.06
C PHE A 12 -84.85 2.57 2.07
N PHE A 13 -85.50 2.66 3.24
CA PHE A 13 -86.42 3.79 3.51
C PHE A 13 -86.65 3.98 5.01
N VAL A 14 -86.27 5.19 5.44
CA VAL A 14 -86.59 5.82 6.72
C VAL A 14 -88.06 6.23 6.70
N PHE A 15 -88.80 6.00 7.79
CA PHE A 15 -89.96 6.81 8.14
C PHE A 15 -89.88 7.20 9.62
N ALA A 16 -89.60 8.48 9.83
CA ALA A 16 -89.89 9.14 11.09
C ALA A 16 -91.41 9.25 11.24
N SER A 17 -91.93 8.93 12.42
CA SER A 17 -93.26 9.34 12.86
C SER A 17 -93.21 9.52 14.37
N SER A 18 -93.02 10.77 14.75
CA SER A 18 -93.35 11.31 16.06
C SER A 18 -94.80 10.95 16.40
N LEU A 19 -95.04 10.26 17.51
CA LEU A 19 -96.32 10.31 18.20
C LEU A 19 -96.12 9.93 19.67
N ALA A 20 -96.43 10.91 20.51
CA ALA A 20 -96.70 10.83 21.94
C ALA A 20 -95.60 10.21 22.80
N SER A 21 -94.74 11.10 23.30
CA SER A 21 -94.15 11.01 24.63
C SER A 21 -95.16 10.47 25.65
N ALA A 22 -95.09 9.17 25.94
CA ALA A 22 -95.16 8.73 27.31
C ALA A 22 -93.70 8.73 27.77
N ALA A 23 -93.33 9.76 28.53
CA ALA A 23 -92.00 9.89 29.11
C ALA A 23 -91.51 8.52 29.57
N ALA A 24 -90.30 8.12 29.13
CA ALA A 24 -89.65 6.93 29.67
C ALA A 24 -89.78 6.99 31.20
N PRO A 25 -90.29 5.94 31.88
CA PRO A 25 -90.47 5.98 33.33
C PRO A 25 -89.11 6.36 33.92
N GLU A 26 -89.00 7.48 34.66
CA GLU A 26 -87.67 8.01 35.01
C GLU A 26 -86.86 6.89 35.66
N ALA A 27 -85.74 6.50 35.04
CA ALA A 27 -84.93 5.41 35.55
C ALA A 27 -84.44 5.79 36.95
N GLY A 28 -84.94 5.08 37.97
CA GLY A 28 -84.72 5.41 39.37
C GLY A 28 -85.87 4.96 40.24
N ALA A 29 -85.59 4.80 41.54
CA ALA A 29 -86.63 4.55 42.54
C ALA A 29 -87.69 5.66 42.46
N ALA A 30 -88.96 5.29 42.50
CA ALA A 30 -90.04 6.28 42.55
C ALA A 30 -89.86 7.15 43.80
N LYS A 31 -90.14 8.45 43.70
CA LYS A 31 -89.90 9.39 44.81
C LYS A 31 -91.06 9.41 45.81
N SER A 32 -92.23 8.91 45.42
CA SER A 32 -93.41 8.77 46.28
C SER A 32 -94.30 7.58 45.87
N ILE A 33 -95.20 7.18 46.77
CA ILE A 33 -96.22 6.14 46.54
C ILE A 33 -97.10 6.48 45.33
N GLU A 34 -97.49 7.74 45.14
CA GLU A 34 -98.34 8.17 44.02
C GLU A 34 -97.62 8.04 42.67
N GLU A 35 -96.33 8.40 42.62
CA GLU A 35 -95.52 8.22 41.43
C GLU A 35 -95.33 6.73 41.10
N ALA A 36 -95.03 5.91 42.11
CA ALA A 36 -94.89 4.47 41.98
C ALA A 36 -96.18 3.82 41.47
N SER A 37 -97.33 4.20 42.05
CA SER A 37 -98.67 3.74 41.66
C SER A 37 -98.97 4.06 40.19
N LYS A 38 -98.66 5.29 39.75
CA LYS A 38 -98.89 5.72 38.37
C LYS A 38 -98.04 4.95 37.36
N ARG A 39 -96.75 4.76 37.67
CA ARG A 39 -95.83 3.98 36.83
C ARG A 39 -96.28 2.53 36.70
N LEU A 40 -96.64 1.90 37.82
CA LEU A 40 -97.11 0.53 37.84
C LEU A 40 -98.41 0.36 37.03
N ALA A 41 -99.38 1.26 37.20
CA ALA A 41 -100.63 1.23 36.45
C ALA A 41 -100.39 1.39 34.93
N SER A 42 -99.50 2.31 34.53
CA SER A 42 -99.16 2.52 33.12
C SER A 42 -98.49 1.29 32.50
N ALA A 43 -97.52 0.69 33.20
CA ALA A 43 -96.82 -0.48 32.69
C ALA A 43 -97.73 -1.71 32.56
N ARG A 44 -98.67 -1.91 33.49
CA ARG A 44 -99.69 -2.97 33.39
C ARG A 44 -100.62 -2.77 32.21
N ALA A 45 -101.07 -1.54 31.97
CA ALA A 45 -101.93 -1.23 30.83
C ALA A 45 -101.19 -1.46 29.50
N ALA A 46 -99.92 -1.05 29.41
CA ALA A 46 -99.08 -1.28 28.25
C ALA A 46 -98.87 -2.77 27.98
N LEU A 47 -98.57 -3.57 29.01
CA LEU A 47 -98.44 -5.02 28.88
C LEU A 47 -99.74 -5.67 28.41
N THR A 48 -100.88 -5.30 29.00
CA THR A 48 -102.19 -5.84 28.60
C THR A 48 -102.48 -5.57 27.12
N ALA A 49 -102.22 -4.33 26.65
CA ALA A 49 -102.42 -3.96 25.26
C ALA A 49 -101.47 -4.71 24.30
N ALA A 50 -100.22 -4.96 24.73
CA ALA A 50 -99.25 -5.68 23.93
C ALA A 50 -99.58 -7.19 23.85
N VAL A 51 -100.02 -7.80 24.96
CA VAL A 51 -100.49 -9.19 25.00
C VAL A 51 -101.68 -9.40 24.07
N GLN A 52 -102.65 -8.48 24.04
CA GLN A 52 -103.79 -8.56 23.11
C GLN A 52 -103.37 -8.57 21.63
N ARG A 53 -102.32 -7.83 21.26
CA ARG A 53 -101.83 -7.81 19.86
C ARG A 53 -101.21 -9.13 19.42
N ILE A 54 -100.72 -9.95 20.35
CA ILE A 54 -100.11 -11.25 20.05
C ILE A 54 -101.09 -12.42 20.18
N GLU A 55 -102.34 -12.15 20.53
CA GLU A 55 -103.43 -13.13 20.49
C GLU A 55 -103.81 -13.52 19.05
N GLN A 56 -103.63 -12.62 18.08
CA GLN A 56 -103.80 -12.94 16.66
C GLN A 56 -102.89 -14.13 16.29
N ASP A 57 -103.41 -15.13 15.57
CA ASP A 57 -102.67 -16.33 15.19
C ASP A 57 -102.52 -16.42 13.66
N PRO A 58 -101.30 -16.36 13.09
CA PRO A 58 -100.03 -16.17 13.79
C PRO A 58 -99.79 -14.71 14.20
N PRO A 59 -99.12 -14.46 15.34
CA PRO A 59 -98.74 -13.12 15.75
C PRO A 59 -97.66 -12.57 14.82
N ARG A 60 -97.70 -11.26 14.53
CA ARG A 60 -96.62 -10.61 13.78
C ARG A 60 -95.37 -10.54 14.66
N GLY A 61 -94.19 -10.76 14.09
CA GLY A 61 -92.92 -10.71 14.83
C GLY A 61 -92.72 -9.40 15.60
N ALA A 62 -93.04 -8.27 14.97
CA ALA A 62 -92.96 -6.95 15.62
C ALA A 62 -93.89 -6.81 16.84
N ASP A 63 -95.07 -7.44 16.82
CA ASP A 63 -96.00 -7.43 17.95
C ASP A 63 -95.46 -8.30 19.10
N LEU A 64 -94.81 -9.44 18.80
CA LEU A 64 -94.14 -10.28 19.81
C LEU A 64 -92.96 -9.58 20.49
N ASP A 65 -92.16 -8.84 19.72
CA ASP A 65 -91.06 -8.05 20.29
C ASP A 65 -91.57 -6.90 21.15
N ALA A 66 -92.63 -6.20 20.71
CA ALA A 66 -93.28 -5.17 21.51
C ALA A 66 -93.86 -5.72 22.83
N ALA A 67 -94.45 -6.92 22.80
CA ALA A 67 -94.97 -7.58 24.00
C ALA A 67 -93.85 -7.97 24.98
N LEU A 68 -92.71 -8.46 24.50
CA LEU A 68 -91.55 -8.74 25.35
C LEU A 68 -91.00 -7.46 26.01
N VAL A 69 -90.93 -6.35 25.25
CA VAL A 69 -90.53 -5.06 25.81
C VAL A 69 -91.49 -4.60 26.90
N ALA A 70 -92.80 -4.77 26.71
CA ALA A 70 -93.80 -4.41 27.71
C ALA A 70 -93.73 -5.29 28.98
N VAL A 71 -93.36 -6.57 28.83
CA VAL A 71 -93.10 -7.49 29.96
C VAL A 71 -91.96 -6.95 30.83
N GLU A 72 -90.82 -6.60 30.23
CA GLU A 72 -89.68 -6.05 30.98
C GLU A 72 -90.01 -4.67 31.59
N ALA A 73 -90.76 -3.81 30.89
CA ALA A 73 -91.19 -2.53 31.46
C ALA A 73 -92.07 -2.69 32.72
N LEU A 74 -92.93 -3.72 32.77
CA LEU A 74 -93.71 -4.01 33.98
C LEU A 74 -92.83 -4.49 35.14
N LYS A 75 -91.82 -5.32 34.84
CA LYS A 75 -90.84 -5.76 35.83
C LYS A 75 -90.05 -4.60 36.41
N ASP A 76 -89.64 -3.65 35.57
CA ASP A 76 -88.91 -2.47 36.01
C ASP A 76 -89.79 -1.55 36.87
N ALA A 77 -91.05 -1.35 36.47
CA ALA A 77 -92.01 -0.58 37.26
C ALA A 77 -92.28 -1.22 38.64
N LEU A 78 -92.35 -2.56 38.70
CA LEU A 78 -92.43 -3.32 39.94
C LEU A 78 -91.20 -3.11 40.83
N GLY A 79 -89.99 -3.05 40.25
CA GLY A 79 -88.75 -2.79 40.98
C GLY A 79 -88.66 -1.36 41.52
N ALA A 80 -89.07 -0.37 40.72
CA ALA A 80 -88.92 1.05 41.05
C ALA A 80 -89.70 1.49 42.30
N GLY A 81 -90.83 0.85 42.61
CA GLY A 81 -91.63 1.18 43.80
C GLY A 81 -91.47 0.20 44.97
N ALA A 82 -90.49 -0.70 44.93
CA ALA A 82 -90.38 -1.79 45.91
C ALA A 82 -90.29 -1.32 47.37
N SER A 83 -89.65 -0.17 47.64
CA SER A 83 -89.55 0.41 48.99
C SER A 83 -90.90 0.80 49.59
N PHE A 84 -91.86 1.17 48.75
CA PHE A 84 -93.18 1.62 49.21
C PHE A 84 -94.17 0.48 49.47
N GLU A 85 -93.84 -0.75 49.10
CA GLU A 85 -94.73 -1.92 49.29
C GLU A 85 -95.07 -2.15 50.76
N THR A 86 -94.15 -1.84 51.68
CA THR A 86 -94.39 -2.00 53.12
C THR A 86 -94.96 -0.75 53.79
N GLU A 87 -95.00 0.37 53.06
CA GLU A 87 -95.43 1.67 53.59
C GLU A 87 -96.92 1.92 53.34
N ASP A 88 -97.48 1.45 52.22
CA ASP A 88 -98.88 1.63 51.86
C ASP A 88 -99.56 0.34 51.39
N LEU A 89 -100.68 0.01 52.03
CA LEU A 89 -101.41 -1.24 51.79
C LEU A 89 -102.08 -1.29 50.40
N GLU A 90 -102.62 -0.17 49.93
CA GLU A 90 -103.30 -0.13 48.62
C GLU A 90 -102.28 -0.25 47.49
N TYR A 91 -101.12 0.37 47.63
CA TYR A 91 -100.01 0.19 46.72
C TYR A 91 -99.51 -1.26 46.71
N ALA A 92 -99.30 -1.89 47.87
CA ALA A 92 -98.93 -3.32 47.95
C ALA A 92 -99.92 -4.26 47.24
N LYS A 93 -101.23 -4.03 47.39
CA LYS A 93 -102.26 -4.81 46.66
C LYS A 93 -102.10 -4.66 45.15
N SER A 94 -101.84 -3.44 44.67
CA SER A 94 -101.63 -3.17 43.25
C SER A 94 -100.39 -3.87 42.68
N VAL A 95 -99.30 -3.90 43.46
CA VAL A 95 -98.04 -4.60 43.15
C VAL A 95 -98.24 -6.11 43.09
N LEU A 96 -98.98 -6.70 44.03
CA LEU A 96 -99.24 -8.13 44.02
C LEU A 96 -100.00 -8.57 42.74
N ALA A 97 -101.02 -7.80 42.35
CA ALA A 97 -101.76 -8.05 41.12
C ALA A 97 -100.88 -7.89 39.87
N ALA A 98 -99.99 -6.89 39.87
CA ALA A 98 -99.02 -6.66 38.81
C ALA A 98 -97.98 -7.79 38.69
N ARG A 99 -97.45 -8.31 39.80
CA ARG A 99 -96.54 -9.47 39.82
C ARG A 99 -97.22 -10.73 39.29
N LYS A 100 -98.51 -10.95 39.62
CA LYS A 100 -99.29 -12.05 39.05
C LYS A 100 -99.40 -11.91 37.53
N GLN A 101 -99.77 -10.72 37.06
CA GLN A 101 -99.90 -10.43 35.63
C GLN A 101 -98.57 -10.62 34.89
N PHE A 102 -97.47 -10.06 35.42
CA PHE A 102 -96.13 -10.20 34.83
C PHE A 102 -95.76 -11.67 34.59
N ARG A 103 -95.98 -12.55 35.58
CA ARG A 103 -95.65 -13.97 35.42
C ARG A 103 -96.48 -14.64 34.32
N THR A 104 -97.80 -14.45 34.34
CA THR A 104 -98.70 -15.07 33.36
C THR A 104 -98.47 -14.55 31.94
N ASP A 105 -98.38 -13.24 31.78
CA ASP A 105 -98.26 -12.61 30.46
C ASP A 105 -96.88 -12.88 29.85
N ARG A 106 -95.82 -12.91 30.66
CA ARG A 106 -94.48 -13.30 30.21
C ARG A 106 -94.45 -14.72 29.65
N GLU A 107 -94.99 -15.68 30.41
CA GLU A 107 -95.06 -17.08 29.97
C GLU A 107 -95.83 -17.20 28.64
N TYR A 108 -96.94 -16.47 28.49
CA TYR A 108 -97.71 -16.46 27.25
C TYR A 108 -96.95 -15.87 26.05
N VAL A 109 -96.25 -14.74 26.24
CA VAL A 109 -95.41 -14.12 25.19
C VAL A 109 -94.31 -15.09 24.75
N ASP A 110 -93.61 -15.71 25.70
CA ASP A 110 -92.54 -16.66 25.42
C ASP A 110 -93.06 -17.90 24.67
N GLU A 111 -94.23 -18.43 25.06
CA GLU A 111 -94.88 -19.56 24.37
C GLU A 111 -95.27 -19.22 22.91
N ARG A 112 -95.80 -18.02 22.65
CA ARG A 112 -96.18 -17.60 21.29
C ARG A 112 -94.95 -17.42 20.39
N ARG A 113 -93.86 -16.85 20.91
CA ARG A 113 -92.58 -16.74 20.18
C ARG A 113 -92.05 -18.12 19.78
N ALA A 114 -92.05 -19.07 20.73
CA ALA A 114 -91.59 -20.43 20.50
C ALA A 114 -92.31 -21.13 19.33
N LYS A 115 -93.65 -21.02 19.27
CA LYS A 115 -94.46 -21.68 18.21
C LYS A 115 -94.12 -21.21 16.80
N VAL A 116 -93.86 -19.91 16.60
CA VAL A 116 -93.48 -19.36 15.30
C VAL A 116 -92.12 -19.90 14.85
N HIS A 117 -91.14 -19.90 15.76
CA HIS A 117 -89.81 -20.44 15.47
C HIS A 117 -89.85 -21.93 15.12
N ILE A 118 -90.65 -22.73 15.84
CA ILE A 118 -90.81 -24.16 15.59
C ILE A 118 -91.36 -24.45 14.19
N HIS A 119 -92.36 -23.67 13.73
CA HIS A 119 -92.93 -23.82 12.40
C HIS A 119 -91.91 -23.55 11.29
N GLU A 120 -91.09 -22.50 11.44
CA GLU A 120 -90.03 -22.18 10.48
C GLU A 120 -88.95 -23.27 10.41
N PHE A 121 -88.54 -23.82 11.56
CA PHE A 121 -87.57 -24.91 11.62
C PHE A 121 -88.08 -26.18 10.92
N ARG A 122 -89.33 -26.58 11.13
CA ARG A 122 -89.92 -27.73 10.42
C ARG A 122 -89.80 -27.57 8.90
N ARG A 123 -90.18 -26.41 8.37
CA ARG A 123 -90.11 -26.13 6.93
C ARG A 123 -88.69 -26.23 6.36
N ARG A 124 -87.69 -25.76 7.11
CA ARG A 124 -86.27 -25.84 6.72
C ARG A 124 -85.77 -27.29 6.69
N ILE A 125 -86.16 -28.10 7.68
CA ILE A 125 -85.76 -29.50 7.78
C ILE A 125 -86.41 -30.32 6.67
N ASP A 126 -87.71 -30.13 6.40
CA ASP A 126 -88.42 -30.81 5.29
C ASP A 126 -87.80 -30.48 3.92
N GLY A 127 -87.41 -29.21 3.72
CA GLY A 127 -86.74 -28.76 2.50
C GLY A 127 -85.37 -29.42 2.26
N ALA A 128 -84.66 -29.81 3.33
CA ALA A 128 -83.38 -30.51 3.24
C ALA A 128 -83.54 -32.04 3.14
N LEU A 129 -84.60 -32.60 3.73
CA LEU A 129 -84.86 -34.04 3.76
C LEU A 129 -85.19 -34.63 2.38
N ALA A 130 -86.03 -33.95 1.59
CA ALA A 130 -86.49 -34.44 0.30
C ALA A 130 -85.34 -34.71 -0.72
N PRO A 131 -84.43 -33.75 -1.00
CA PRO A 131 -83.33 -33.99 -1.95
C PRO A 131 -82.36 -35.07 -1.49
N LEU A 132 -82.08 -35.14 -0.18
CA LEU A 132 -81.23 -36.17 0.40
C LEU A 132 -81.79 -37.58 0.16
N ASN A 133 -83.10 -37.78 0.38
CA ASN A 133 -83.76 -39.06 0.13
C ASN A 133 -83.66 -39.50 -1.34
N GLU A 134 -83.84 -38.57 -2.29
CA GLU A 134 -83.71 -38.88 -3.72
C GLU A 134 -82.28 -39.27 -4.09
N ARG A 135 -81.28 -38.58 -3.54
CA ARG A 135 -79.86 -38.90 -3.78
C ARG A 135 -79.49 -40.26 -3.20
N MET A 136 -79.94 -40.56 -1.99
CA MET A 136 -79.70 -41.85 -1.33
C MET A 136 -80.30 -43.03 -2.11
N ALA A 137 -81.46 -42.86 -2.75
CA ALA A 137 -82.06 -43.89 -3.60
C ALA A 137 -81.19 -44.20 -4.85
N LYS A 138 -80.55 -43.19 -5.45
CA LYS A 138 -79.69 -43.36 -6.64
C LYS A 138 -78.38 -44.11 -6.34
N LEU A 139 -77.89 -44.08 -5.10
CA LEU A 139 -76.68 -44.82 -4.69
C LEU A 139 -76.87 -46.35 -4.68
N GLY A 140 -78.11 -46.83 -4.71
CA GLY A 140 -78.44 -48.26 -4.77
C GLY A 140 -78.17 -48.93 -6.12
N GLY A 141 -77.96 -48.17 -7.21
CA GLY A 141 -77.76 -48.71 -8.56
C GLY A 141 -76.37 -48.41 -9.15
N GLY A 142 -75.58 -49.45 -9.45
CA GLY A 142 -74.29 -49.32 -10.15
C GLY A 142 -73.15 -48.74 -9.30
N ASP A 143 -71.98 -48.46 -9.88
CA ASP A 143 -70.88 -47.73 -9.22
C ASP A 143 -71.22 -46.23 -9.22
N PRO A 144 -71.59 -45.62 -8.08
CA PRO A 144 -72.02 -44.23 -8.04
C PRO A 144 -70.86 -43.24 -8.25
N GLY A 145 -69.61 -43.72 -8.22
CA GLY A 145 -68.42 -42.87 -8.28
C GLY A 145 -68.19 -42.07 -6.99
N ALA A 146 -66.93 -41.64 -6.76
CA ALA A 146 -66.54 -40.97 -5.52
C ALA A 146 -67.33 -39.67 -5.25
N LYS A 147 -67.58 -38.87 -6.30
CA LYS A 147 -68.25 -37.58 -6.17
C LYS A 147 -69.70 -37.70 -5.68
N ALA A 148 -70.46 -38.69 -6.17
CA ALA A 148 -71.85 -38.87 -5.72
C ALA A 148 -71.93 -39.31 -4.25
N MET A 149 -70.96 -40.09 -3.77
CA MET A 149 -70.85 -40.49 -2.37
C MET A 149 -70.51 -39.29 -1.45
N ASP A 150 -69.59 -38.44 -1.88
CA ASP A 150 -69.21 -37.24 -1.13
C ASP A 150 -70.35 -36.21 -1.07
N ASP A 151 -71.02 -35.98 -2.20
CA ASP A 151 -72.16 -35.08 -2.31
C ASP A 151 -73.34 -35.55 -1.43
N ALA A 152 -73.56 -36.86 -1.28
CA ALA A 152 -74.58 -37.41 -0.37
C ALA A 152 -74.20 -37.26 1.12
N ARG A 153 -72.92 -37.46 1.47
CA ARG A 153 -72.41 -37.22 2.84
C ARG A 153 -72.55 -35.76 3.26
N ALA A 154 -72.25 -34.83 2.35
CA ALA A 154 -72.37 -33.40 2.63
C ALA A 154 -73.81 -32.98 2.92
N GLU A 155 -74.79 -33.47 2.15
CA GLU A 155 -76.22 -33.18 2.39
C GLU A 155 -76.73 -33.81 3.68
N LEU A 156 -76.29 -35.03 4.01
CA LEU A 156 -76.63 -35.70 5.26
C LEU A 156 -76.15 -34.91 6.48
N GLU A 157 -74.92 -34.39 6.44
CA GLU A 157 -74.34 -33.58 7.51
C GLU A 157 -75.01 -32.20 7.63
N ALA A 158 -75.41 -31.60 6.50
CA ALA A 158 -76.19 -30.36 6.51
C ALA A 158 -77.54 -30.56 7.20
N LEU A 159 -78.22 -31.68 6.93
CA LEU A 159 -79.47 -32.02 7.60
C LEU A 159 -79.27 -32.25 9.10
N ARG A 160 -78.21 -32.96 9.51
CA ARG A 160 -77.86 -33.14 10.93
C ARG A 160 -77.65 -31.81 11.65
N LYS A 161 -76.94 -30.86 11.05
CA LYS A 161 -76.78 -29.52 11.65
C LYS A 161 -78.12 -28.78 11.82
N LEU A 162 -79.00 -28.88 10.83
CA LEU A 162 -80.34 -28.29 10.91
C LEU A 162 -81.18 -28.90 12.04
N THR A 163 -81.08 -30.21 12.29
CA THR A 163 -81.80 -30.84 13.42
C THR A 163 -81.20 -30.46 14.77
N GLU A 164 -79.87 -30.27 14.86
CA GLU A 164 -79.20 -29.75 16.06
C GLU A 164 -79.66 -28.33 16.41
N GLU A 165 -79.73 -27.41 15.43
CA GLU A 165 -80.21 -26.03 15.64
C GLU A 165 -81.63 -25.98 16.23
N GLY A 166 -82.49 -26.92 15.86
CA GLY A 166 -83.86 -27.02 16.38
C GLY A 166 -83.97 -27.60 17.79
N ARG A 167 -82.92 -28.20 18.35
CA ARG A 167 -82.99 -28.91 19.65
C ARG A 167 -83.47 -28.08 20.84
N PRO A 168 -83.09 -26.80 21.01
CA PRO A 168 -83.54 -26.00 22.16
C PRO A 168 -85.06 -25.85 22.26
N LEU A 169 -85.78 -25.95 21.13
CA LEU A 169 -87.22 -25.79 21.07
C LEU A 169 -87.99 -27.07 21.44
N LYS A 170 -87.30 -28.20 21.69
CA LYS A 170 -87.93 -29.49 22.03
C LYS A 170 -88.82 -29.43 23.27
N ALA A 171 -88.45 -28.63 24.27
CA ALA A 171 -89.24 -28.47 25.50
C ALA A 171 -90.52 -27.66 25.30
N GLN A 172 -90.62 -26.90 24.20
CA GLN A 172 -91.72 -25.96 23.94
C GLN A 172 -92.84 -26.60 23.10
N ASP A 173 -92.54 -27.57 22.24
CA ASP A 173 -93.54 -28.38 21.51
C ASP A 173 -93.14 -29.87 21.48
N PRO A 174 -93.86 -30.76 22.20
CA PRO A 174 -93.58 -32.19 22.21
C PRO A 174 -93.74 -32.83 20.82
N LYS A 175 -94.61 -32.30 19.95
CA LYS A 175 -94.74 -32.79 18.57
C LYS A 175 -93.51 -32.44 17.74
N PHE A 176 -92.83 -31.33 18.04
CA PHE A 176 -91.60 -30.97 17.34
C PHE A 176 -90.42 -31.83 17.79
N ALA A 177 -90.38 -32.15 19.09
CA ALA A 177 -89.42 -33.13 19.61
C ALA A 177 -89.53 -34.50 18.93
N ALA A 178 -90.75 -35.02 18.76
CA ALA A 178 -91.00 -36.28 18.05
C ALA A 178 -90.56 -36.22 16.57
N TYR A 179 -90.89 -35.12 15.88
CA TYR A 179 -90.46 -34.90 14.49
C TYR A 179 -88.93 -34.95 14.34
N LEU A 180 -88.18 -34.22 15.19
CA LEU A 180 -86.71 -34.26 15.15
C LEU A 180 -86.15 -35.67 15.36
N THR A 181 -86.76 -36.48 16.22
CA THR A 181 -86.34 -37.88 16.43
C THR A 181 -86.52 -38.75 15.19
N GLU A 182 -87.59 -38.55 14.41
CA GLU A 182 -87.80 -39.26 13.14
C GLU A 182 -86.78 -38.85 12.07
N VAL A 183 -86.43 -37.56 12.02
CA VAL A 183 -85.39 -37.06 11.13
C VAL A 183 -84.02 -37.63 11.52
N ASP A 184 -83.68 -37.63 12.81
CA ASP A 184 -82.43 -38.21 13.32
C ASP A 184 -82.33 -39.72 13.00
N ALA A 185 -83.43 -40.47 13.09
CA ALA A 185 -83.46 -41.88 12.69
C ALA A 185 -83.23 -42.06 11.18
N THR A 186 -83.73 -41.13 10.35
CA THR A 186 -83.48 -41.13 8.91
C THR A 186 -82.01 -40.83 8.60
N ILE A 187 -81.42 -39.84 9.28
CA ILE A 187 -79.99 -39.51 9.15
C ILE A 187 -79.13 -40.74 9.45
N ALA A 188 -79.38 -41.42 10.58
CA ALA A 188 -78.60 -42.59 10.99
C ALA A 188 -78.69 -43.76 9.99
N ARG A 189 -79.85 -43.97 9.36
CA ARG A 189 -80.02 -44.99 8.31
C ARG A 189 -79.20 -44.66 7.07
N HIS A 190 -79.26 -43.42 6.60
CA HIS A 190 -78.53 -43.00 5.41
C HIS A 190 -77.01 -43.02 5.61
N GLU A 191 -76.54 -42.62 6.79
CA GLU A 191 -75.12 -42.71 7.18
C GLU A 191 -74.59 -44.15 7.04
N LYS A 192 -75.33 -45.10 7.61
CA LYS A 192 -74.98 -46.52 7.55
C LYS A 192 -74.92 -47.04 6.10
N THR A 193 -75.89 -46.69 5.27
CA THR A 193 -75.92 -47.11 3.86
C THR A 193 -74.73 -46.56 3.07
N LEU A 194 -74.35 -45.30 3.30
CA LEU A 194 -73.18 -44.70 2.67
C LEU A 194 -71.87 -45.42 3.06
N ASP A 195 -71.72 -45.74 4.34
CA ASP A 195 -70.51 -46.40 4.83
C ASP A 195 -70.35 -47.84 4.33
N GLU A 196 -71.45 -48.61 4.30
CA GLU A 196 -71.46 -49.96 3.74
C GLU A 196 -71.11 -49.94 2.24
N ARG A 197 -71.66 -48.98 1.48
CA ARG A 197 -71.39 -48.87 0.04
C ARG A 197 -69.95 -48.44 -0.25
N TRP A 198 -69.43 -47.48 0.51
CA TRP A 198 -68.03 -47.04 0.39
C TRP A 198 -67.04 -48.19 0.63
N LEU A 199 -67.31 -49.01 1.66
CA LEU A 199 -66.47 -50.15 2.01
C LEU A 199 -66.43 -51.19 0.88
N GLN A 200 -67.59 -51.52 0.31
CA GLN A 200 -67.69 -52.52 -0.75
C GLN A 200 -66.90 -52.12 -2.01
N VAL A 201 -67.07 -50.89 -2.50
CA VAL A 201 -66.40 -50.38 -3.70
C VAL A 201 -64.88 -50.29 -3.48
N SER A 202 -64.46 -49.80 -2.32
CA SER A 202 -63.04 -49.67 -1.97
C SER A 202 -62.35 -51.02 -1.87
N ALA A 203 -62.98 -52.03 -1.24
CA ALA A 203 -62.43 -53.38 -1.13
C ALA A 203 -62.30 -54.07 -2.50
N GLN A 204 -63.30 -53.93 -3.37
CA GLN A 204 -63.24 -54.52 -4.71
C GLN A 204 -62.10 -53.94 -5.55
N LYS A 205 -61.93 -52.61 -5.53
CA LYS A 205 -60.82 -51.94 -6.25
C LYS A 205 -59.46 -52.41 -5.76
N GLN A 206 -59.27 -52.49 -4.44
CA GLN A 206 -57.99 -52.91 -3.86
C GLN A 206 -57.67 -54.38 -4.14
N ARG A 207 -58.66 -55.28 -4.21
CA ARG A 207 -58.43 -56.68 -4.64
C ARG A 207 -57.87 -56.77 -6.07
N GLY A 208 -58.39 -55.96 -7.00
CA GLY A 208 -57.90 -55.94 -8.39
C GLY A 208 -56.43 -55.51 -8.49
N LEU A 209 -56.06 -54.42 -7.82
CA LEU A 209 -54.68 -53.94 -7.78
C LEU A 209 -53.74 -54.94 -7.10
N LEU A 210 -54.20 -55.60 -6.04
CA LEU A 210 -53.40 -56.60 -5.34
C LEU A 210 -53.11 -57.83 -6.24
N ASP A 211 -54.09 -58.32 -7.00
CA ASP A 211 -53.90 -59.43 -7.93
C ASP A 211 -52.89 -59.11 -9.05
N GLU A 212 -52.96 -57.90 -9.63
CA GLU A 212 -52.00 -57.44 -10.63
C GLU A 212 -50.55 -57.44 -10.11
N ARG A 213 -50.33 -56.94 -8.88
CA ARG A 213 -49.00 -56.87 -8.27
C ARG A 213 -48.45 -58.25 -7.92
N ARG A 214 -49.30 -59.17 -7.47
CA ARG A 214 -48.91 -60.57 -7.21
C ARG A 214 -48.46 -61.29 -8.48
N LYS A 215 -49.19 -61.09 -9.58
CA LYS A 215 -48.80 -61.63 -10.91
C LYS A 215 -47.43 -61.10 -11.34
N ALA A 216 -47.18 -59.80 -11.20
CA ALA A 216 -45.89 -59.21 -11.55
C ALA A 216 -44.71 -59.79 -10.73
N LEU A 217 -44.90 -60.00 -9.42
CA LEU A 217 -43.89 -60.63 -8.56
C LEU A 217 -43.61 -62.08 -8.99
N SER A 218 -44.66 -62.86 -9.27
CA SER A 218 -44.53 -64.23 -9.73
C SER A 218 -43.74 -64.35 -11.05
N THR A 219 -44.01 -63.45 -12.02
CA THR A 219 -43.26 -63.38 -13.27
C THR A 219 -41.79 -63.07 -13.05
N ALA A 220 -41.47 -62.07 -12.21
CA ALA A 220 -40.08 -61.69 -11.94
C ALA A 220 -39.30 -62.83 -11.26
N LEU A 221 -39.91 -63.51 -10.28
CA LEU A 221 -39.33 -64.68 -9.62
C LEU A 221 -39.06 -65.83 -10.59
N THR A 222 -39.91 -66.02 -11.59
CA THR A 222 -39.71 -67.06 -12.61
C THR A 222 -38.50 -66.74 -13.49
N GLU A 223 -38.34 -65.47 -13.89
CA GLU A 223 -37.25 -65.06 -14.78
C GLU A 223 -35.88 -65.08 -14.10
N VAL A 224 -35.80 -64.71 -12.81
CA VAL A 224 -34.54 -64.80 -12.03
C VAL A 224 -34.14 -66.24 -11.73
N ASN A 225 -35.12 -67.16 -11.58
CA ASN A 225 -34.84 -68.58 -11.41
C ASN A 225 -34.32 -69.25 -12.69
N LYS A 226 -34.75 -68.79 -13.88
CA LYS A 226 -34.28 -69.34 -15.16
C LYS A 226 -32.82 -69.02 -15.47
N ALA A 227 -32.41 -67.78 -15.19
CA ALA A 227 -31.03 -67.36 -15.33
C ALA A 227 -30.74 -66.16 -14.44
N TRP A 228 -29.65 -66.24 -13.67
CA TRP A 228 -29.21 -65.22 -12.74
C TRP A 228 -28.58 -64.03 -13.49
N SER A 229 -29.03 -62.80 -13.21
CA SER A 229 -28.35 -61.55 -13.59
C SER A 229 -28.74 -60.41 -12.64
N ASP A 230 -27.87 -59.40 -12.53
CA ASP A 230 -28.15 -58.21 -11.69
C ASP A 230 -29.44 -57.49 -12.13
N GLU A 231 -29.71 -57.46 -13.44
CA GLU A 231 -30.93 -56.88 -14.01
C GLU A 231 -32.19 -57.64 -13.55
N LYS A 232 -32.14 -58.98 -13.52
CA LYS A 232 -33.25 -59.84 -13.12
C LYS A 232 -33.48 -59.84 -11.61
N PHE A 233 -32.41 -59.72 -10.82
CA PHE A 233 -32.51 -59.45 -9.38
C PHE A 233 -33.19 -58.10 -9.12
N GLY A 234 -32.73 -57.04 -9.79
CA GLY A 234 -33.32 -55.71 -9.67
C GLY A 234 -34.81 -55.66 -10.09
N ALA A 235 -35.20 -56.43 -11.11
CA ALA A 235 -36.60 -56.56 -11.51
C ALA A 235 -37.45 -57.25 -10.42
N THR A 236 -36.91 -58.29 -9.78
CA THR A 236 -37.59 -59.03 -8.70
C THR A 236 -37.74 -58.19 -7.43
N ASP A 237 -36.73 -57.40 -7.06
CA ASP A 237 -36.81 -56.45 -5.94
C ASP A 237 -37.87 -55.37 -6.18
N LYS A 238 -37.91 -54.79 -7.39
CA LYS A 238 -38.93 -53.80 -7.76
C LYS A 238 -40.34 -54.36 -7.67
N ALA A 239 -40.55 -55.59 -8.16
CA ALA A 239 -41.85 -56.25 -8.08
C ALA A 239 -42.26 -56.55 -6.63
N THR A 240 -41.30 -56.94 -5.79
CA THR A 240 -41.52 -57.18 -4.36
C THR A 240 -41.93 -55.90 -3.62
N ALA A 241 -41.23 -54.78 -3.87
CA ALA A 241 -41.55 -53.48 -3.28
C ALA A 241 -42.91 -52.95 -3.74
N ALA A 242 -43.26 -53.13 -5.03
CA ALA A 242 -44.55 -52.71 -5.56
C ALA A 242 -45.72 -53.46 -4.91
N LEU A 243 -45.57 -54.76 -4.65
CA LEU A 243 -46.58 -55.55 -3.93
C LEU A 243 -46.69 -55.13 -2.45
N GLN A 244 -45.55 -54.88 -1.78
CA GLN A 244 -45.53 -54.37 -0.40
C GLN A 244 -46.31 -53.06 -0.27
N LYS A 245 -46.07 -52.11 -1.20
CA LYS A 245 -46.77 -50.82 -1.21
C LYS A 245 -48.28 -50.99 -1.38
N GLN A 246 -48.71 -51.90 -2.25
CA GLN A 246 -50.15 -52.15 -2.45
C GLN A 246 -50.83 -52.71 -1.20
N LEU A 247 -50.13 -53.56 -0.44
CA LEU A 247 -50.60 -54.08 0.85
C LEU A 247 -50.78 -52.96 1.88
N GLU A 248 -49.87 -51.98 1.91
CA GLU A 248 -49.98 -50.82 2.79
C GLU A 248 -51.18 -49.93 2.42
N GLU A 249 -51.40 -49.68 1.13
CA GLU A 249 -52.52 -48.85 0.65
C GLU A 249 -53.90 -49.43 0.97
N GLY A 250 -54.04 -50.77 1.01
CA GLY A 250 -55.29 -51.42 1.35
C GLY A 250 -55.45 -51.81 2.83
N ALA A 251 -54.45 -51.58 3.68
CA ALA A 251 -54.48 -51.96 5.10
C ALA A 251 -55.73 -51.48 5.88
N PRO A 252 -56.28 -50.26 5.65
CA PRO A 252 -57.49 -49.81 6.34
C PRO A 252 -58.74 -50.66 6.07
N LEU A 253 -58.76 -51.38 4.95
CA LEU A 253 -59.88 -52.24 4.55
C LEU A 253 -59.81 -53.62 5.22
N GLU A 254 -58.65 -54.07 5.68
CA GLU A 254 -58.46 -55.41 6.26
C GLU A 254 -59.25 -55.62 7.56
N ALA A 255 -59.51 -54.55 8.31
CA ALA A 255 -60.33 -54.60 9.51
C ALA A 255 -61.83 -54.69 9.21
N LYS A 256 -62.25 -54.20 8.03
CA LYS A 256 -63.66 -53.99 7.68
C LYS A 256 -64.17 -54.99 6.64
N ASP A 257 -63.30 -55.51 5.77
CA ASP A 257 -63.61 -56.50 4.74
C ASP A 257 -62.72 -57.76 4.90
N LYS A 258 -63.35 -58.85 5.36
CA LYS A 258 -62.65 -60.12 5.66
C LYS A 258 -62.05 -60.78 4.42
N ALA A 259 -62.68 -60.63 3.25
CA ALA A 259 -62.22 -61.27 2.02
C ALA A 259 -61.01 -60.54 1.41
N TYR A 260 -60.91 -59.21 1.55
CA TYR A 260 -59.72 -58.44 1.21
C TYR A 260 -58.54 -58.82 2.12
N ARG A 261 -58.77 -58.95 3.43
CA ARG A 261 -57.73 -59.39 4.38
C ARG A 261 -57.09 -60.73 4.00
N ALA A 262 -57.91 -61.71 3.63
CA ALA A 262 -57.40 -63.02 3.22
C ALA A 262 -56.46 -62.95 1.99
N GLU A 263 -56.78 -62.11 1.01
CA GLU A 263 -55.90 -61.88 -0.15
C GLU A 263 -54.63 -61.12 0.22
N ALA A 264 -54.72 -60.13 1.12
CA ALA A 264 -53.58 -59.38 1.62
C ALA A 264 -52.58 -60.29 2.37
N ASP A 265 -53.07 -61.20 3.21
CA ASP A 265 -52.23 -62.15 3.93
C ASP A 265 -51.52 -63.13 2.97
N LYS A 266 -52.20 -63.56 1.91
CA LYS A 266 -51.59 -64.38 0.86
C LYS A 266 -50.45 -63.66 0.14
N ALA A 267 -50.65 -62.38 -0.21
CA ALA A 267 -49.59 -61.56 -0.81
C ALA A 267 -48.40 -61.33 0.14
N ARG A 268 -48.63 -61.14 1.46
CA ARG A 268 -47.55 -61.03 2.45
C ARG A 268 -46.68 -62.29 2.50
N ALA A 269 -47.31 -63.47 2.41
CA ALA A 269 -46.58 -64.74 2.36
C ALA A 269 -45.71 -64.85 1.09
N GLU A 270 -46.24 -64.45 -0.08
CA GLU A 270 -45.51 -64.45 -1.35
C GLU A 270 -44.28 -63.52 -1.31
N VAL A 271 -44.40 -62.32 -0.72
CA VAL A 271 -43.26 -61.41 -0.51
C VAL A 271 -42.17 -62.05 0.36
N THR A 272 -42.57 -62.70 1.45
CA THR A 272 -41.62 -63.35 2.38
C THR A 272 -40.87 -64.48 1.69
N GLN A 273 -41.55 -65.27 0.87
CA GLN A 273 -40.95 -66.35 0.09
C GLN A 273 -39.99 -65.81 -0.98
N ALA A 274 -40.37 -64.73 -1.67
CA ALA A 274 -39.53 -64.08 -2.68
C ALA A 274 -38.17 -63.65 -2.13
N ARG A 275 -38.16 -63.01 -0.95
CA ARG A 275 -36.95 -62.54 -0.29
C ARG A 275 -36.02 -63.68 0.11
N ARG A 276 -36.55 -64.73 0.74
CA ARG A 276 -35.76 -65.93 1.10
C ARG A 276 -35.13 -66.57 -0.13
N ARG A 277 -35.88 -66.66 -1.23
CA ARG A 277 -35.37 -67.27 -2.47
C ARG A 277 -34.25 -66.45 -3.10
N MET A 278 -34.35 -65.12 -3.06
CA MET A 278 -33.29 -64.21 -3.51
C MET A 278 -32.02 -64.38 -2.66
N GLU A 279 -32.14 -64.53 -1.33
CA GLU A 279 -31.01 -64.80 -0.43
C GLU A 279 -30.32 -66.14 -0.72
N GLU A 280 -31.09 -67.22 -0.91
CA GLU A 280 -30.54 -68.55 -1.26
C GLU A 280 -29.71 -68.52 -2.55
N LEU A 281 -30.20 -67.82 -3.58
CA LEU A 281 -29.52 -67.68 -4.87
C LEU A 281 -28.21 -66.89 -4.76
N VAL A 282 -28.13 -65.92 -3.85
CA VAL A 282 -26.89 -65.15 -3.57
C VAL A 282 -25.84 -66.03 -2.87
N VAL A 283 -26.27 -66.85 -1.90
CA VAL A 283 -25.37 -67.74 -1.14
C VAL A 283 -24.73 -68.81 -2.05
N GLN A 284 -25.47 -69.36 -3.02
CA GLN A 284 -24.98 -70.42 -3.90
C GLN A 284 -23.98 -69.94 -4.98
N ALA A 285 -24.02 -68.66 -5.38
CA ALA A 285 -23.21 -68.15 -6.51
C ALA A 285 -22.08 -67.16 -6.12
N GLY A 286 -22.07 -66.61 -4.89
CA GLY A 286 -21.22 -65.47 -4.52
C GLY A 286 -19.73 -65.78 -4.27
N VAL A 287 -19.40 -66.83 -3.52
CA VAL A 287 -18.01 -67.09 -3.07
C VAL A 287 -17.09 -67.54 -4.22
N SER A 288 -17.58 -68.41 -5.09
CA SER A 288 -16.83 -68.91 -6.25
C SER A 288 -16.49 -67.79 -7.24
N ARG A 289 -17.39 -66.83 -7.47
CA ARG A 289 -17.13 -65.67 -8.32
C ARG A 289 -16.12 -64.69 -7.73
N ILE A 290 -16.20 -64.39 -6.42
CA ILE A 290 -15.21 -63.53 -5.76
C ILE A 290 -13.83 -64.18 -5.83
N LYS A 291 -13.72 -65.50 -5.63
CA LYS A 291 -12.45 -66.21 -5.80
C LYS A 291 -11.93 -66.19 -7.24
N VAL A 292 -12.79 -66.21 -8.26
CA VAL A 292 -12.37 -66.08 -9.67
C VAL A 292 -11.87 -64.66 -9.99
N GLU A 293 -12.56 -63.62 -9.52
CA GLU A 293 -12.19 -62.24 -9.83
C GLU A 293 -11.03 -61.70 -8.96
N MET A 294 -10.94 -62.14 -7.71
CA MET A 294 -9.95 -61.66 -6.72
C MET A 294 -8.78 -62.62 -6.51
N GLY A 295 -8.94 -63.91 -6.86
CA GLY A 295 -7.91 -64.95 -6.72
C GLY A 295 -6.61 -64.60 -7.42
N PRO A 296 -6.60 -64.24 -8.72
CA PRO A 296 -5.36 -63.90 -9.42
C PRO A 296 -4.61 -62.74 -8.78
N ALA A 297 -5.33 -61.66 -8.41
CA ALA A 297 -4.73 -60.51 -7.75
C ALA A 297 -4.23 -60.84 -6.33
N HIS A 298 -4.93 -61.72 -5.60
CA HIS A 298 -4.48 -62.21 -4.30
C HIS A 298 -3.22 -63.09 -4.43
N ASP A 299 -3.14 -63.95 -5.44
CA ASP A 299 -1.97 -64.79 -5.70
C ASP A 299 -0.74 -63.93 -6.06
N GLU A 300 -0.92 -62.88 -6.88
CA GLU A 300 0.11 -61.88 -7.16
C GLU A 300 0.54 -61.13 -5.88
N LEU A 301 -0.39 -60.79 -5.00
CA LEU A 301 -0.09 -60.15 -3.73
C LEU A 301 0.69 -61.07 -2.77
N VAL A 302 0.35 -62.37 -2.73
CA VAL A 302 1.11 -63.38 -1.97
C VAL A 302 2.52 -63.54 -2.55
N ALA A 303 2.65 -63.55 -3.88
CA ALA A 303 3.96 -63.58 -4.54
C ALA A 303 4.79 -62.33 -4.21
N ALA A 304 4.17 -61.15 -4.22
CA ALA A 304 4.77 -59.89 -3.79
C ALA A 304 5.22 -59.93 -2.32
N ALA A 305 4.40 -60.46 -1.41
CA ALA A 305 4.78 -60.64 -0.01
C ALA A 305 6.05 -61.51 0.12
N LYS A 306 6.11 -62.63 -0.62
CA LYS A 306 7.28 -63.50 -0.64
C LYS A 306 8.52 -62.80 -1.20
N ALA A 307 8.37 -62.01 -2.27
CA ALA A 307 9.48 -61.25 -2.87
C ALA A 307 10.03 -60.19 -1.91
N LEU A 308 9.18 -59.49 -1.17
CA LEU A 308 9.58 -58.44 -0.22
C LEU A 308 10.33 -58.98 1.01
N ARG A 309 10.15 -60.26 1.36
CA ARG A 309 10.89 -60.94 2.45
C ARG A 309 12.37 -61.16 2.12
N VAL A 310 12.76 -61.12 0.84
CA VAL A 310 14.18 -61.24 0.42
C VAL A 310 14.96 -60.02 0.92
N LYS A 311 16.22 -60.21 1.36
CA LYS A 311 17.05 -59.16 1.98
C LYS A 311 17.18 -57.88 1.14
N ARG A 312 17.15 -57.99 -0.21
CA ARG A 312 17.14 -56.88 -1.17
C ARG A 312 16.21 -57.18 -2.34
N PRO A 313 14.96 -56.70 -2.32
CA PRO A 313 14.06 -56.77 -3.47
C PRO A 313 14.56 -55.90 -4.62
N THR A 314 14.32 -56.28 -5.87
CA THR A 314 14.64 -55.46 -7.05
C THR A 314 13.65 -54.28 -7.20
N PRO A 315 14.00 -53.22 -7.96
CA PRO A 315 13.06 -52.13 -8.26
C PRO A 315 11.76 -52.63 -8.90
N GLU A 316 11.84 -53.63 -9.77
CA GLU A 316 10.70 -54.28 -10.42
C GLU A 316 9.84 -55.02 -9.38
N GLN A 317 10.45 -55.75 -8.45
CA GLN A 317 9.70 -56.41 -7.37
C GLN A 317 8.99 -55.42 -6.45
N LEU A 318 9.56 -54.23 -6.22
CA LEU A 318 8.92 -53.16 -5.45
C LEU A 318 7.75 -52.50 -6.21
N SER A 319 7.88 -52.31 -7.53
CA SER A 319 6.81 -51.73 -8.35
C SER A 319 5.66 -52.72 -8.56
N GLU A 320 5.97 -54.00 -8.78
CA GLU A 320 5.01 -55.10 -8.82
C GLU A 320 4.24 -55.20 -7.50
N ALA A 321 4.93 -55.18 -6.36
CA ALA A 321 4.29 -55.22 -5.05
C ALA A 321 3.38 -54.02 -4.77
N LYS A 322 3.77 -52.79 -5.19
CA LYS A 322 2.91 -51.60 -5.10
C LYS A 322 1.65 -51.75 -5.95
N THR A 323 1.80 -52.28 -7.16
CA THR A 323 0.69 -52.50 -8.10
C THR A 323 -0.27 -53.56 -7.57
N ALA A 324 0.26 -54.71 -7.11
CA ALA A 324 -0.53 -55.77 -6.50
C ALA A 324 -1.29 -55.28 -5.26
N ALA A 325 -0.63 -54.55 -4.36
CA ALA A 325 -1.28 -53.96 -3.19
C ALA A 325 -2.41 -52.97 -3.58
N PHE A 326 -2.17 -52.11 -4.58
CA PHE A 326 -3.19 -51.17 -5.06
C PHE A 326 -4.41 -51.88 -5.66
N VAL A 327 -4.19 -52.85 -6.56
CA VAL A 327 -5.26 -53.61 -7.21
C VAL A 327 -6.07 -54.38 -6.17
N VAL A 328 -5.41 -55.09 -5.25
CA VAL A 328 -6.10 -55.82 -4.19
C VAL A 328 -6.85 -54.90 -3.25
N ARG A 329 -6.30 -53.74 -2.87
CA ARG A 329 -7.02 -52.75 -2.05
C ARG A 329 -8.33 -52.31 -2.72
N LYS A 330 -8.30 -52.05 -4.03
CA LYS A 330 -9.50 -51.69 -4.81
C LYS A 330 -10.51 -52.83 -4.91
N LEU A 331 -10.05 -54.07 -5.04
CA LEU A 331 -10.93 -55.24 -5.03
C LEU A 331 -11.54 -55.50 -3.65
N VAL A 332 -10.77 -55.31 -2.57
CA VAL A 332 -11.29 -55.35 -1.19
C VAL A 332 -12.38 -54.30 -1.00
N GLU A 333 -12.13 -53.04 -1.39
CA GLU A 333 -13.14 -51.95 -1.34
C GLU A 333 -14.42 -52.32 -2.12
N LYS A 334 -14.29 -52.91 -3.31
CA LYS A 334 -15.42 -53.36 -4.15
C LYS A 334 -16.27 -54.44 -3.47
N TYR A 335 -15.63 -55.39 -2.79
CA TYR A 335 -16.29 -56.59 -2.25
C TYR A 335 -16.66 -56.51 -0.77
N ASP A 336 -16.17 -55.50 -0.04
CA ASP A 336 -16.46 -55.31 1.39
C ASP A 336 -17.97 -55.31 1.74
N PRO A 337 -18.87 -54.66 0.97
CA PRO A 337 -20.31 -54.69 1.27
C PRO A 337 -20.94 -56.10 1.18
N GLN A 338 -20.31 -57.02 0.43
CA GLN A 338 -20.78 -58.39 0.27
C GLN A 338 -20.35 -59.29 1.43
N ALA A 339 -19.29 -58.93 2.17
CA ALA A 339 -18.88 -59.64 3.38
C ALA A 339 -19.94 -59.58 4.50
N ALA A 340 -20.69 -58.48 4.60
CA ALA A 340 -21.79 -58.38 5.55
C ALA A 340 -22.95 -59.36 5.26
N ARG A 341 -23.04 -59.85 4.03
CA ARG A 341 -24.13 -60.74 3.55
C ARG A 341 -23.75 -62.22 3.54
N SER A 342 -22.47 -62.55 3.72
CA SER A 342 -21.98 -63.93 3.73
C SER A 342 -20.72 -64.06 4.58
N GLN A 343 -20.80 -64.92 5.60
CA GLN A 343 -19.66 -65.24 6.48
C GLN A 343 -18.47 -65.84 5.71
N ALA A 344 -18.73 -66.64 4.67
CA ALA A 344 -17.69 -67.23 3.85
C ALA A 344 -16.94 -66.18 3.00
N ILE A 345 -17.64 -65.15 2.52
CA ILE A 345 -17.01 -64.01 1.83
C ILE A 345 -16.19 -63.17 2.83
N ALA A 346 -16.73 -62.95 4.04
CA ALA A 346 -16.02 -62.22 5.10
C ALA A 346 -14.70 -62.89 5.50
N GLN A 347 -14.68 -64.21 5.65
CA GLN A 347 -13.45 -64.97 5.96
C GLN A 347 -12.42 -64.86 4.84
N TYR A 348 -12.82 -65.04 3.58
CA TYR A 348 -11.89 -64.90 2.45
C TYR A 348 -11.32 -63.48 2.34
N LEU A 349 -12.14 -62.43 2.50
CA LEU A 349 -11.64 -61.05 2.48
C LEU A 349 -10.72 -60.74 3.67
N ALA A 350 -10.92 -61.38 4.84
CA ALA A 350 -10.03 -61.21 5.98
C ALA A 350 -8.62 -61.74 5.70
N ASP A 351 -8.51 -62.93 5.09
CA ASP A 351 -7.22 -63.50 4.68
C ASP A 351 -6.49 -62.59 3.69
N VAL A 352 -7.21 -62.07 2.69
CA VAL A 352 -6.63 -61.17 1.69
C VAL A 352 -6.21 -59.83 2.32
N LYS A 353 -7.02 -59.27 3.23
CA LYS A 353 -6.67 -58.05 3.99
C LYS A 353 -5.40 -58.25 4.82
N ASN A 354 -5.21 -59.42 5.44
CA ASN A 354 -4.00 -59.72 6.21
C ASN A 354 -2.75 -59.72 5.32
N THR A 355 -2.80 -60.38 4.16
CA THR A 355 -1.70 -60.36 3.18
C THR A 355 -1.43 -58.94 2.67
N LEU A 356 -2.48 -58.15 2.44
CA LEU A 356 -2.36 -56.76 1.99
C LEU A 356 -1.62 -55.90 3.02
N VAL A 357 -2.00 -56.00 4.30
CA VAL A 357 -1.32 -55.29 5.39
C VAL A 357 0.14 -55.72 5.51
N GLU A 358 0.46 -57.01 5.36
CA GLU A 358 1.85 -57.49 5.36
C GLU A 358 2.69 -56.81 4.25
N VAL A 359 2.17 -56.80 3.01
CA VAL A 359 2.85 -56.19 1.85
C VAL A 359 3.01 -54.69 2.03
N GLU A 360 1.97 -53.98 2.48
CA GLU A 360 2.02 -52.53 2.68
C GLU A 360 3.03 -52.13 3.78
N VAL A 361 3.09 -52.89 4.88
CA VAL A 361 4.07 -52.69 5.94
C VAL A 361 5.49 -52.95 5.42
N ALA A 362 5.69 -54.02 4.67
CA ALA A 362 7.00 -54.33 4.09
C ALA A 362 7.44 -53.26 3.09
N LEU A 363 6.54 -52.74 2.23
CA LEU A 363 6.83 -51.64 1.31
C LEU A 363 7.23 -50.35 2.05
N GLN A 364 6.59 -50.03 3.17
CA GLN A 364 6.95 -48.87 4.00
C GLN A 364 8.36 -49.01 4.58
N VAL A 365 8.69 -50.19 5.15
CA VAL A 365 10.03 -50.47 5.68
C VAL A 365 11.09 -50.36 4.58
N ARG A 366 10.87 -50.98 3.42
CA ARG A 366 11.82 -50.96 2.30
C ARG A 366 12.00 -49.56 1.71
N GLY A 367 10.93 -48.77 1.62
CA GLY A 367 11.00 -47.38 1.18
C GLY A 367 11.89 -46.53 2.09
N LEU A 368 11.73 -46.68 3.42
CA LEU A 368 12.59 -46.00 4.39
C LEU A 368 14.05 -46.44 4.28
N ASP A 369 14.31 -47.74 4.18
CA ASP A 369 15.68 -48.26 4.09
C ASP A 369 16.41 -47.77 2.83
N ALA A 370 15.70 -47.70 1.69
CA ALA A 370 16.25 -47.17 0.45
C ALA A 370 16.61 -45.68 0.57
N ALA A 371 15.68 -44.86 1.07
CA ALA A 371 15.93 -43.44 1.28
C ALA A 371 17.06 -43.17 2.29
N ARG A 372 17.16 -44.00 3.34
CA ARG A 372 18.27 -43.94 4.30
C ARG A 372 19.62 -44.27 3.65
N ALA A 373 19.67 -45.30 2.81
CA ALA A 373 20.90 -45.67 2.12
C ALA A 373 21.39 -44.56 1.17
N GLU A 374 20.46 -43.89 0.49
CA GLU A 374 20.76 -42.72 -0.35
C GLU A 374 21.31 -41.56 0.48
N VAL A 375 20.70 -41.23 1.62
CA VAL A 375 21.23 -40.21 2.54
C VAL A 375 22.63 -40.57 3.01
N ILE A 376 22.88 -41.81 3.45
CA ILE A 376 24.21 -42.25 3.90
C ILE A 376 25.24 -42.10 2.78
N GLN A 377 24.87 -42.48 1.55
CA GLN A 377 25.78 -42.39 0.41
C GLN A 377 26.08 -40.92 0.04
N SER A 378 25.07 -40.05 0.02
CA SER A 378 25.24 -38.64 -0.30
C SER A 378 26.03 -37.90 0.78
N LEU A 379 25.83 -38.22 2.07
CA LEU A 379 26.65 -37.68 3.16
C LEU A 379 28.12 -38.10 3.02
N ARG A 380 28.42 -39.35 2.66
CA ARG A 380 29.79 -39.81 2.38
C ARG A 380 30.45 -39.05 1.23
N ASN A 381 29.68 -38.63 0.22
CA ASN A 381 30.20 -37.80 -0.86
C ASN A 381 30.57 -36.40 -0.36
N VAL A 382 29.76 -35.82 0.52
CA VAL A 382 30.00 -34.49 1.12
C VAL A 382 31.21 -34.49 2.08
N GLU A 383 31.49 -35.61 2.73
CA GLU A 383 32.67 -35.79 3.60
C GLU A 383 33.99 -35.91 2.82
N LYS A 384 33.96 -36.06 1.49
CA LYS A 384 35.19 -36.09 0.67
C LYS A 384 35.94 -34.76 0.75
N ARG A 385 37.26 -34.83 0.50
CA ARG A 385 38.16 -33.67 0.56
C ARG A 385 37.81 -32.60 -0.47
N ALA A 386 37.47 -32.99 -1.69
CA ALA A 386 37.07 -32.11 -2.79
C ALA A 386 35.58 -32.29 -3.06
N VAL A 387 34.75 -31.64 -2.24
CA VAL A 387 33.30 -31.65 -2.38
C VAL A 387 32.84 -30.49 -3.25
N THR A 388 31.86 -30.73 -4.13
CA THR A 388 31.29 -29.70 -5.01
C THR A 388 29.95 -29.17 -4.45
N PRO A 389 29.49 -27.98 -4.87
CA PRO A 389 28.17 -27.46 -4.49
C PRO A 389 27.03 -28.43 -4.83
N GLU A 390 27.13 -29.14 -5.96
CA GLU A 390 26.13 -30.12 -6.41
C GLU A 390 25.99 -31.27 -5.43
N GLN A 391 27.11 -31.78 -4.87
CA GLN A 391 27.09 -32.86 -3.88
C GLN A 391 26.40 -32.46 -2.56
N PHE A 392 26.48 -31.18 -2.17
CA PHE A 392 25.70 -30.66 -1.05
C PHE A 392 24.20 -30.66 -1.34
N GLU A 393 23.80 -30.26 -2.55
CA GLU A 393 22.39 -30.26 -2.97
C GLU A 393 21.85 -31.70 -3.15
N GLU A 394 22.66 -32.64 -3.63
CA GLU A 394 22.33 -34.07 -3.67
C GLU A 394 22.04 -34.61 -2.25
N ALA A 395 22.92 -34.33 -1.28
CA ALA A 395 22.73 -34.76 0.11
C ALA A 395 21.50 -34.11 0.75
N LYS A 396 21.26 -32.83 0.48
CA LYS A 396 20.06 -32.12 0.94
C LYS A 396 18.78 -32.71 0.32
N THR A 397 18.82 -33.03 -0.97
CA THR A 397 17.70 -33.68 -1.68
C THR A 397 17.41 -35.06 -1.10
N ALA A 398 18.44 -35.88 -0.85
CA ALA A 398 18.30 -37.18 -0.22
C ALA A 398 17.67 -37.05 1.19
N LEU A 399 18.08 -36.06 2.00
CA LEU A 399 17.48 -35.79 3.31
C LEU A 399 16.00 -35.41 3.19
N VAL A 400 15.63 -34.59 2.20
CA VAL A 400 14.21 -34.24 1.93
C VAL A 400 13.41 -35.46 1.47
N VAL A 401 13.97 -36.32 0.63
CA VAL A 401 13.33 -37.58 0.20
C VAL A 401 13.09 -38.50 1.41
N LEU A 402 14.06 -38.63 2.31
CA LEU A 402 13.91 -39.42 3.53
C LEU A 402 12.83 -38.83 4.46
N GLU A 403 12.79 -37.51 4.63
CA GLU A 403 11.76 -36.82 5.42
C GLU A 403 10.35 -37.03 4.85
N LYS A 404 10.17 -36.81 3.55
CA LYS A 404 8.87 -37.05 2.88
C LYS A 404 8.46 -38.52 2.95
N THR A 405 9.41 -39.45 2.79
CA THR A 405 9.11 -40.89 2.93
C THR A 405 8.63 -41.20 4.34
N LEU A 406 9.29 -40.62 5.37
CA LEU A 406 8.90 -40.78 6.76
C LEU A 406 7.49 -40.24 7.08
N GLU A 407 7.05 -39.17 6.43
CA GLU A 407 5.70 -38.62 6.58
C GLU A 407 4.60 -39.57 6.04
N THR A 408 4.91 -40.37 5.02
CA THR A 408 3.95 -41.27 4.37
C THR A 408 3.78 -42.63 5.05
N VAL A 409 4.65 -43.00 5.99
CA VAL A 409 4.60 -44.32 6.64
C VAL A 409 3.78 -44.33 7.93
N HIS A 410 3.27 -45.50 8.31
CA HIS A 410 2.57 -45.69 9.57
C HIS A 410 3.57 -45.89 10.72
N ALA A 411 4.24 -44.82 11.13
CA ALA A 411 5.36 -44.89 12.07
C ALA A 411 5.02 -45.45 13.47
N LYS A 412 3.74 -45.58 13.82
CA LYS A 412 3.27 -46.22 15.07
C LYS A 412 3.06 -47.74 14.94
N ASN A 413 3.09 -48.28 13.72
CA ASN A 413 3.03 -49.73 13.51
C ASN A 413 4.33 -50.36 14.06
N PRO A 414 4.26 -51.35 14.96
CA PRO A 414 5.44 -51.99 15.57
C PRO A 414 6.47 -52.52 14.57
N ALA A 415 6.03 -52.93 13.36
CA ALA A 415 6.92 -53.42 12.31
C ALA A 415 7.66 -52.30 11.54
N VAL A 416 7.13 -51.06 11.56
CA VAL A 416 7.70 -49.89 10.86
C VAL A 416 8.46 -48.98 11.83
N SER A 417 8.07 -48.97 13.12
CA SER A 417 8.60 -48.04 14.11
C SER A 417 10.14 -48.05 14.27
N PRO A 418 10.86 -49.19 14.19
CA PRO A 418 12.32 -49.18 14.27
C PRO A 418 12.97 -48.44 13.10
N SER A 419 12.59 -48.76 11.85
CA SER A 419 13.10 -48.08 10.65
C SER A 419 12.74 -46.59 10.64
N ALA A 420 11.55 -46.23 11.13
CA ALA A 420 11.14 -44.83 11.28
C ALA A 420 11.98 -44.08 12.34
N ALA A 421 12.34 -44.73 13.45
CA ALA A 421 13.21 -44.14 14.47
C ALA A 421 14.64 -43.93 13.94
N GLU A 422 15.19 -44.92 13.24
CA GLU A 422 16.51 -44.81 12.61
C GLU A 422 16.53 -43.73 11.52
N ALA A 423 15.46 -43.59 10.74
CA ALA A 423 15.31 -42.50 9.77
C ALA A 423 15.30 -41.11 10.44
N ARG A 424 14.56 -40.93 11.54
CA ARG A 424 14.56 -39.66 12.31
C ARG A 424 15.94 -39.31 12.85
N GLN A 425 16.63 -40.31 13.39
CA GLN A 425 17.98 -40.11 13.91
C GLN A 425 18.95 -39.72 12.78
N LEU A 426 18.89 -40.42 11.63
CA LEU A 426 19.70 -40.10 10.47
C LEU A 426 19.38 -38.70 9.88
N LEU A 427 18.12 -38.26 9.89
CA LEU A 427 17.77 -36.89 9.47
C LEU A 427 18.43 -35.85 10.39
N LYS A 428 18.40 -36.08 11.70
CA LYS A 428 19.03 -35.18 12.68
C LYS A 428 20.56 -35.15 12.49
N ASP A 429 21.20 -36.31 12.46
CA ASP A 429 22.66 -36.43 12.35
C ASP A 429 23.18 -36.00 10.98
N GLY A 430 22.41 -36.29 9.92
CA GLY A 430 22.71 -35.90 8.55
C GLY A 430 22.65 -34.40 8.33
N ARG A 431 21.63 -33.72 8.87
CA ARG A 431 21.55 -32.24 8.85
C ARG A 431 22.73 -31.61 9.60
N ALA A 432 23.05 -32.11 10.80
CA ALA A 432 24.18 -31.63 11.57
C ALA A 432 25.53 -31.86 10.84
N THR A 433 25.71 -33.02 10.21
CA THR A 433 26.90 -33.33 9.41
C THR A 433 27.03 -32.40 8.21
N LEU A 434 25.93 -32.16 7.49
CA LEU A 434 25.90 -31.29 6.31
C LEU A 434 26.22 -29.84 6.67
N GLU A 435 25.65 -29.32 7.76
CA GLU A 435 25.95 -27.98 8.28
C GLU A 435 27.41 -27.83 8.69
N ARG A 436 27.93 -28.78 9.48
CA ARG A 436 29.34 -28.78 9.90
C ARG A 436 30.27 -28.82 8.70
N ARG A 437 30.01 -29.71 7.74
CA ARG A 437 30.88 -29.87 6.59
C ARG A 437 30.82 -28.68 5.64
N ARG A 438 29.64 -28.07 5.48
CA ARG A 438 29.48 -26.84 4.70
C ARG A 438 30.31 -25.72 5.31
N TYR A 439 30.25 -25.56 6.63
CA TYR A 439 31.05 -24.59 7.36
C TYR A 439 32.56 -24.78 7.14
N GLU A 440 33.07 -26.01 7.25
CA GLU A 440 34.50 -26.31 7.04
C GLU A 440 34.97 -25.98 5.61
N VAL A 441 34.15 -26.31 4.60
CA VAL A 441 34.46 -26.05 3.19
C VAL A 441 34.47 -24.56 2.90
N ASP A 442 33.43 -23.85 3.35
CA ASP A 442 33.32 -22.40 3.16
C ASP A 442 34.48 -21.67 3.88
N LEU A 443 34.86 -22.12 5.10
CA LEU A 443 36.02 -21.59 5.82
C LEU A 443 37.33 -21.82 5.05
N THR A 444 37.52 -23.01 4.46
CA THR A 444 38.71 -23.35 3.69
C THR A 444 38.80 -22.50 2.41
N GLN A 445 37.70 -22.38 1.67
CA GLN A 445 37.62 -21.53 0.48
C GLN A 445 37.88 -20.07 0.82
N GLN A 446 37.35 -19.60 1.95
CA GLN A 446 37.57 -18.26 2.43
C GLN A 446 39.05 -17.99 2.73
N ARG A 447 39.76 -18.92 3.41
CA ARG A 447 41.22 -18.82 3.62
C ARG A 447 41.98 -18.75 2.29
N LEU A 448 41.63 -19.59 1.32
CA LEU A 448 42.27 -19.59 -0.01
C LEU A 448 42.11 -18.24 -0.73
N LYS A 449 40.90 -17.66 -0.71
CA LYS A 449 40.64 -16.34 -1.30
C LYS A 449 41.44 -15.22 -0.63
N VAL A 450 41.54 -15.25 0.71
CA VAL A 450 42.36 -14.29 1.45
C VAL A 450 43.83 -14.45 1.07
N ASP A 451 44.35 -15.68 1.00
CA ASP A 451 45.75 -15.93 0.62
C ASP A 451 46.06 -15.51 -0.82
N GLU A 452 45.13 -15.70 -1.75
CA GLU A 452 45.26 -15.22 -3.13
C GLU A 452 45.31 -13.69 -3.19
N ALA A 453 44.39 -13.01 -2.49
CA ALA A 453 44.38 -11.55 -2.40
C ALA A 453 45.68 -11.01 -1.76
N ARG A 454 46.17 -11.65 -0.69
CA ARG A 454 47.45 -11.31 -0.05
C ARG A 454 48.63 -11.48 -1.00
N LYS A 455 48.70 -12.58 -1.74
CA LYS A 455 49.76 -12.83 -2.73
C LYS A 455 49.76 -11.78 -3.84
N ASN A 456 48.58 -11.46 -4.38
CA ASN A 456 48.45 -10.44 -5.43
C ASN A 456 48.89 -9.05 -4.92
N ALA A 457 48.39 -8.62 -3.77
CA ALA A 457 48.78 -7.34 -3.17
C ALA A 457 50.28 -7.28 -2.87
N ALA A 458 50.86 -8.35 -2.30
CA ALA A 458 52.30 -8.41 -2.04
C ALA A 458 53.13 -8.33 -3.34
N ALA A 459 52.70 -8.98 -4.42
CA ALA A 459 53.36 -8.92 -5.72
C ALA A 459 53.34 -7.49 -6.31
N LEU A 460 52.18 -6.81 -6.29
CA LEU A 460 52.06 -5.43 -6.75
C LEU A 460 52.88 -4.45 -5.89
N VAL A 461 52.86 -4.63 -4.57
CA VAL A 461 53.69 -3.82 -3.66
C VAL A 461 55.17 -4.03 -3.91
N LEU A 462 55.62 -5.23 -4.29
CA LEU A 462 56.99 -5.47 -4.71
C LEU A 462 57.32 -4.77 -6.04
N GLN A 463 56.39 -4.74 -7.00
CA GLN A 463 56.60 -4.09 -8.29
C GLN A 463 56.78 -2.56 -8.14
N ILE A 464 56.02 -1.90 -7.27
CA ILE A 464 56.16 -0.43 -7.08
C ILE A 464 57.49 -0.03 -6.41
N GLN A 465 58.21 -0.97 -5.78
CA GLN A 465 59.54 -0.71 -5.22
C GLN A 465 60.63 -0.62 -6.30
N LYS A 466 60.34 -1.05 -7.55
CA LYS A 466 61.24 -0.85 -8.68
C LYS A 466 61.35 0.63 -9.04
N GLU A 467 62.38 0.99 -9.79
CA GLU A 467 62.61 2.38 -10.22
C GLU A 467 61.49 2.84 -11.17
N ALA A 468 60.98 4.06 -10.94
CA ALA A 468 59.94 4.73 -11.73
C ALA A 468 58.62 3.95 -11.94
N PRO A 469 57.89 3.56 -10.87
CA PRO A 469 56.56 2.98 -11.04
C PRO A 469 55.57 4.03 -11.59
N SER A 470 54.64 3.59 -12.43
CA SER A 470 53.59 4.48 -12.94
C SER A 470 52.58 4.82 -11.83
N PRO A 471 51.90 5.99 -11.93
CA PRO A 471 50.81 6.33 -11.00
C PRO A 471 49.68 5.27 -10.99
N ALA A 472 49.42 4.66 -12.14
CA ALA A 472 48.44 3.57 -12.26
C ALA A 472 48.85 2.34 -11.42
N LEU A 473 50.12 1.93 -11.46
CA LEU A 473 50.62 0.80 -10.69
C LEU A 473 50.54 1.03 -9.17
N LEU A 474 50.80 2.26 -8.71
CA LEU A 474 50.59 2.63 -7.31
C LEU A 474 49.12 2.49 -6.90
N GLN A 475 48.20 2.95 -7.75
CA GLN A 475 46.76 2.83 -7.49
C GLN A 475 46.29 1.37 -7.51
N GLU A 476 46.80 0.56 -8.43
CA GLU A 476 46.53 -0.88 -8.49
C GLU A 476 46.99 -1.60 -7.21
N ALA A 477 48.19 -1.28 -6.71
CA ALA A 477 48.69 -1.84 -5.46
C ALA A 477 47.79 -1.47 -4.27
N GLU A 478 47.32 -0.23 -4.17
CA GLU A 478 46.35 0.18 -3.13
C GLU A 478 45.03 -0.56 -3.23
N ASN A 479 44.50 -0.70 -4.45
CA ASN A 479 43.25 -1.41 -4.67
C ASN A 479 43.38 -2.90 -4.31
N ALA A 480 44.53 -3.52 -4.60
CA ALA A 480 44.81 -4.89 -4.19
C ALA A 480 44.89 -5.04 -2.67
N VAL A 481 45.50 -4.08 -1.95
CA VAL A 481 45.50 -4.06 -0.48
C VAL A 481 44.08 -3.89 0.08
N LYS A 482 43.27 -2.99 -0.48
CA LYS A 482 41.85 -2.82 -0.11
C LYS A 482 41.03 -4.10 -0.36
N GLN A 483 41.34 -4.83 -1.43
CA GLN A 483 40.69 -6.09 -1.75
C GLN A 483 40.92 -7.16 -0.67
N ILE A 484 42.06 -7.17 0.01
CA ILE A 484 42.27 -8.05 1.18
C ILE A 484 41.21 -7.76 2.25
N GLY A 485 40.98 -6.48 2.56
CA GLY A 485 39.94 -6.06 3.51
C GLY A 485 38.55 -6.51 3.09
N ALA A 486 38.18 -6.31 1.82
CA ALA A 486 36.88 -6.74 1.28
C ALA A 486 36.69 -8.27 1.40
N VAL A 487 37.73 -9.06 1.09
CA VAL A 487 37.67 -10.52 1.26
C VAL A 487 37.55 -10.88 2.74
N LEU A 488 38.30 -10.24 3.65
CA LEU A 488 38.20 -10.51 5.10
C LEU A 488 36.81 -10.21 5.68
N GLU A 489 36.10 -9.18 5.18
CA GLU A 489 34.74 -8.86 5.62
C GLU A 489 33.75 -9.98 5.29
N VAL A 490 33.88 -10.63 4.12
CA VAL A 490 33.09 -11.84 3.79
C VAL A 490 33.35 -12.96 4.82
N GLY A 491 34.56 -13.01 5.37
CA GLY A 491 34.96 -13.97 6.40
C GLY A 491 34.57 -13.61 7.84
N ALA A 492 33.98 -12.44 8.09
CA ALA A 492 33.64 -11.97 9.44
C ALA A 492 32.79 -12.97 10.26
N PRO A 493 31.82 -13.73 9.68
CA PRO A 493 31.08 -14.74 10.44
C PRO A 493 31.95 -15.87 11.02
N PHE A 494 33.07 -16.19 10.37
CA PHE A 494 33.99 -17.24 10.84
C PHE A 494 34.82 -16.79 12.05
N VAL A 495 35.10 -15.48 12.18
CA VAL A 495 35.89 -14.93 13.30
C VAL A 495 35.25 -15.23 14.66
N LYS A 496 33.92 -15.25 14.75
CA LYS A 496 33.21 -15.55 16.00
C LYS A 496 33.17 -17.04 16.34
N LYS A 497 33.35 -17.91 15.34
CA LYS A 497 33.12 -19.35 15.43
C LYS A 497 34.40 -20.17 15.41
N ASP A 498 35.48 -19.64 14.84
CA ASP A 498 36.77 -20.30 14.69
C ASP A 498 37.90 -19.39 15.19
N ARG A 499 38.53 -19.79 16.29
CA ARG A 499 39.60 -19.01 16.94
C ARG A 499 40.82 -18.88 16.02
N ASP A 500 41.16 -19.92 15.27
CA ASP A 500 42.34 -19.92 14.40
C ASP A 500 42.14 -18.96 13.22
N TYR A 501 40.92 -18.92 12.66
CA TYR A 501 40.57 -17.95 11.64
C TYR A 501 40.55 -16.51 12.20
N ALA A 502 40.11 -16.31 13.44
CA ALA A 502 40.17 -15.00 14.09
C ALA A 502 41.62 -14.48 14.21
N VAL A 503 42.54 -15.35 14.63
CA VAL A 503 43.99 -15.04 14.68
C VAL A 503 44.52 -14.76 13.28
N TYR A 504 44.24 -15.62 12.31
CA TYR A 504 44.65 -15.45 10.91
C TYR A 504 44.12 -14.13 10.29
N ALA A 505 42.87 -13.77 10.55
CA ALA A 505 42.28 -12.53 10.07
C ALA A 505 42.97 -11.31 10.70
N LYS A 506 43.33 -11.38 11.99
CA LYS A 506 44.09 -10.33 12.68
C LYS A 506 45.49 -10.16 12.07
N GLU A 507 46.25 -11.24 11.92
CA GLU A 507 47.57 -11.24 11.28
C GLU A 507 47.49 -10.71 9.84
N THR A 508 46.43 -11.04 9.11
CA THR A 508 46.21 -10.53 7.76
C THR A 508 45.95 -9.02 7.75
N LYS A 509 45.19 -8.49 8.72
CA LYS A 509 44.98 -7.03 8.88
C LYS A 509 46.28 -6.30 9.22
N GLU A 510 47.12 -6.87 10.08
CA GLU A 510 48.45 -6.34 10.38
C GLU A 510 49.31 -6.30 9.11
N ARG A 511 49.33 -7.40 8.33
CA ARG A 511 50.06 -7.44 7.06
C ARG A 511 49.51 -6.47 6.01
N MET A 512 48.20 -6.25 5.98
CA MET A 512 47.56 -5.26 5.11
C MET A 512 48.03 -3.83 5.46
N ALA A 513 48.12 -3.50 6.75
CA ALA A 513 48.66 -2.22 7.21
C ALA A 513 50.13 -2.05 6.81
N GLU A 514 50.97 -3.07 7.01
CA GLU A 514 52.36 -3.05 6.57
C GLU A 514 52.51 -2.80 5.05
N LEU A 515 51.66 -3.43 4.22
CA LEU A 515 51.66 -3.20 2.78
C LEU A 515 51.23 -1.77 2.43
N SER A 516 50.20 -1.25 3.09
CA SER A 516 49.73 0.13 2.92
C SER A 516 50.82 1.15 3.29
N ASP A 517 51.54 0.92 4.38
CA ASP A 517 52.65 1.77 4.81
C ASP A 517 53.80 1.77 3.79
N ARG A 518 54.12 0.61 3.19
CA ARG A 518 55.14 0.51 2.13
C ARG A 518 54.76 1.29 0.88
N ILE A 519 53.47 1.27 0.49
CA ILE A 519 52.96 2.08 -0.63
C ILE A 519 53.10 3.56 -0.30
N THR A 520 52.66 3.97 0.90
CA THR A 520 52.70 5.36 1.35
C THR A 520 54.12 5.91 1.37
N ARG A 521 55.06 5.16 1.97
CA ARG A 521 56.50 5.52 1.97
C ARG A 521 57.04 5.65 0.56
N ARG A 522 56.68 4.74 -0.36
CA ARG A 522 57.14 4.81 -1.75
C ARG A 522 56.60 6.06 -2.47
N ARG A 523 55.33 6.42 -2.25
CA ARG A 523 54.74 7.65 -2.79
C ARG A 523 55.45 8.91 -2.30
N ILE A 524 55.80 8.97 -1.01
CA ILE A 524 56.57 10.07 -0.43
C ILE A 524 57.94 10.18 -1.13
N VAL A 525 58.67 9.07 -1.26
CA VAL A 525 60.00 9.06 -1.92
C VAL A 525 59.91 9.55 -3.37
N LEU A 526 58.89 9.15 -4.13
CA LEU A 526 58.70 9.60 -5.51
C LEU A 526 58.35 11.10 -5.59
N SER A 527 57.46 11.56 -4.71
CA SER A 527 57.06 12.97 -4.64
C SER A 527 58.26 13.84 -4.23
N ALA A 528 59.09 13.38 -3.29
CA ALA A 528 60.31 14.03 -2.86
C ALA A 528 61.39 14.05 -3.97
N ALA A 529 61.46 13.02 -4.80
CA ALA A 529 62.36 13.00 -5.96
C ALA A 529 61.92 14.02 -7.03
N ASP A 530 60.63 14.06 -7.36
CA ASP A 530 60.08 15.01 -8.32
C ASP A 530 60.20 16.47 -7.83
N ALA A 531 59.83 16.74 -6.57
CA ALA A 531 59.95 18.06 -5.96
C ALA A 531 61.41 18.56 -5.91
N ARG A 532 62.41 17.67 -5.74
CA ARG A 532 63.84 18.02 -5.86
C ARG A 532 64.18 18.51 -7.27
N VAL A 533 63.67 17.84 -8.30
CA VAL A 533 63.90 18.22 -9.70
C VAL A 533 63.22 19.56 -10.01
N GLN A 534 61.97 19.74 -9.57
CA GLN A 534 61.25 21.00 -9.74
C GLN A 534 61.98 22.15 -9.05
N LEU A 535 62.43 21.94 -7.81
CA LEU A 535 63.19 22.93 -7.03
C LEU A 535 64.49 23.34 -7.72
N ALA A 536 65.27 22.36 -8.20
CA ALA A 536 66.52 22.64 -8.91
C ALA A 536 66.27 23.40 -10.22
N THR A 537 65.29 22.97 -11.03
CA THR A 537 64.92 23.62 -12.29
C THR A 537 64.46 25.06 -12.06
N ARG A 538 63.57 25.27 -11.09
CA ARG A 538 63.03 26.60 -10.77
C ARG A 538 64.09 27.54 -10.23
N MET A 539 65.01 27.03 -9.40
CA MET A 539 66.16 27.79 -8.91
C MET A 539 67.05 28.24 -10.08
N ALA A 540 67.34 27.35 -11.02
CA ALA A 540 68.15 27.68 -12.20
C ALA A 540 67.48 28.75 -13.08
N MET A 541 66.18 28.60 -13.38
CA MET A 541 65.43 29.61 -14.13
C MET A 541 65.39 30.97 -13.44
N THR A 542 65.29 30.98 -12.10
CA THR A 542 65.26 32.23 -11.32
C THR A 542 66.63 32.92 -11.35
N LYS A 543 67.72 32.15 -11.26
CA LYS A 543 69.09 32.64 -11.45
C LYS A 543 69.27 33.30 -12.82
N GLU A 544 68.81 32.65 -13.89
CA GLU A 544 68.89 33.19 -15.26
C GLU A 544 68.13 34.52 -15.41
N LYS A 545 66.88 34.57 -14.94
CA LYS A 545 66.06 35.80 -14.95
C LYS A 545 66.72 36.93 -14.16
N LEU A 546 67.36 36.61 -13.04
CA LEU A 546 68.04 37.60 -12.21
C LEU A 546 69.31 38.15 -12.89
N GLU A 547 70.07 37.33 -13.61
CA GLU A 547 71.21 37.82 -14.39
C GLU A 547 70.76 38.76 -15.52
N ALA A 548 69.64 38.48 -16.18
CA ALA A 548 69.03 39.40 -17.14
C ALA A 548 68.66 40.76 -16.49
N ALA A 549 68.08 40.73 -15.28
CA ALA A 549 67.72 41.93 -14.54
C ALA A 549 68.93 42.78 -14.07
N LYS A 550 70.11 42.18 -13.93
CA LYS A 550 71.36 42.91 -13.60
C LYS A 550 71.98 43.62 -14.80
N GLY A 551 71.70 43.13 -16.02
CA GLY A 551 72.29 43.63 -17.26
C GLY A 551 72.14 45.14 -17.44
N ILE A 552 73.11 45.79 -18.09
CA ILE A 552 73.11 47.26 -18.25
C ILE A 552 71.87 47.79 -18.99
N SER A 553 71.32 46.99 -19.91
CA SER A 553 70.11 47.28 -20.69
C SER A 553 68.83 46.74 -20.06
N SER A 554 68.85 46.34 -18.77
CA SER A 554 67.69 45.81 -18.06
C SER A 554 66.53 46.80 -18.06
N THR A 555 65.33 46.30 -18.27
CA THR A 555 64.08 47.06 -18.15
C THR A 555 63.38 46.79 -16.81
N ASP A 556 62.34 47.58 -16.50
CA ASP A 556 61.50 47.32 -15.32
C ASP A 556 60.80 45.94 -15.41
N SER A 557 60.47 45.49 -16.63
CA SER A 557 59.87 44.17 -16.87
C SER A 557 60.83 43.02 -16.53
N ASP A 558 62.14 43.19 -16.75
CA ASP A 558 63.14 42.16 -16.42
C ASP A 558 63.25 42.00 -14.90
N VAL A 559 63.25 43.13 -14.17
CA VAL A 559 63.25 43.17 -12.71
C VAL A 559 61.98 42.56 -12.14
N ASP A 560 60.80 42.87 -12.69
CA ASP A 560 59.53 42.27 -12.28
C ASP A 560 59.49 40.75 -12.53
N THR A 561 60.06 40.31 -13.65
CA THR A 561 60.15 38.88 -14.01
C THR A 561 61.08 38.13 -13.06
N ALA A 562 62.21 38.73 -12.68
CA ALA A 562 63.10 38.20 -11.66
C ALA A 562 62.43 38.19 -10.27
N SER A 563 61.68 39.23 -9.91
CA SER A 563 60.94 39.31 -8.65
C SER A 563 59.91 38.19 -8.53
N LYS A 564 59.09 37.97 -9.56
CA LYS A 564 58.16 36.83 -9.62
C LYS A 564 58.89 35.50 -9.48
N GLY A 565 60.06 35.38 -10.11
CA GLY A 565 60.94 34.21 -9.98
C GLY A 565 61.26 33.86 -8.54
N VAL A 566 61.69 34.87 -7.77
CA VAL A 566 62.03 34.75 -6.34
C VAL A 566 60.79 34.44 -5.49
N ASP A 567 59.64 35.06 -5.77
CA ASP A 567 58.39 34.81 -5.04
C ASP A 567 57.87 33.38 -5.28
N GLU A 568 57.92 32.89 -6.53
CA GLU A 568 57.51 31.52 -6.89
C GLU A 568 58.41 30.45 -6.22
N MET A 569 59.69 30.76 -5.98
CA MET A 569 60.58 29.89 -5.20
C MET A 569 60.13 29.78 -3.74
N MET A 570 59.70 30.89 -3.11
CA MET A 570 59.15 30.87 -1.76
C MET A 570 57.88 30.00 -1.70
N GLN A 571 56.97 30.18 -2.65
CA GLN A 571 55.74 29.38 -2.73
C GLN A 571 56.01 27.88 -2.87
N MET A 572 57.08 27.48 -3.56
CA MET A 572 57.45 26.06 -3.65
C MET A 572 57.89 25.48 -2.29
N PHE A 573 58.61 26.24 -1.47
CA PHE A 573 58.94 25.79 -0.11
C PHE A 573 57.69 25.60 0.74
N GLU A 574 56.73 26.52 0.63
CA GLU A 574 55.45 26.43 1.35
C GLU A 574 54.62 25.22 0.88
N THR A 575 54.50 25.04 -0.44
CA THR A 575 53.73 23.96 -1.07
C THR A 575 54.25 22.58 -0.67
N HIS A 576 55.56 22.44 -0.47
CA HIS A 576 56.21 21.17 -0.16
C HIS A 576 56.72 21.07 1.29
N ALA A 577 56.27 21.97 2.18
CA ALA A 577 56.71 21.96 3.58
C ALA A 577 56.46 20.63 4.30
N GLU A 578 55.38 19.93 3.94
CA GLU A 578 55.08 18.62 4.52
C GLU A 578 56.05 17.52 4.01
N LEU A 579 56.53 17.62 2.77
CA LEU A 579 57.56 16.70 2.26
C LEU A 579 58.89 16.87 3.01
N GLU A 580 59.21 18.07 3.49
CA GLU A 580 60.41 18.30 4.32
C GLU A 580 60.35 17.50 5.65
N ARG A 581 59.16 17.29 6.21
CA ARG A 581 58.98 16.46 7.41
C ARG A 581 59.04 14.97 7.10
N GLN A 582 58.64 14.59 5.89
CA GLN A 582 58.43 13.20 5.49
C GLN A 582 59.65 12.57 4.80
N ASP A 583 60.49 13.35 4.13
CA ASP A 583 61.68 12.89 3.41
C ASP A 583 62.92 13.75 3.72
N ALA A 584 63.90 13.16 4.41
CA ALA A 584 65.13 13.86 4.79
C ALA A 584 65.98 14.30 3.59
N GLY A 585 65.89 13.60 2.46
CA GLY A 585 66.60 13.95 1.23
C GLY A 585 66.05 15.22 0.59
N TYR A 586 64.73 15.37 0.55
CA TYR A 586 64.06 16.61 0.15
C TYR A 586 64.33 17.73 1.15
N ALA A 587 64.24 17.48 2.45
CA ALA A 587 64.53 18.48 3.49
C ALA A 587 65.92 19.13 3.31
N SER A 588 66.96 18.31 3.12
CA SER A 588 68.32 18.79 2.86
C SER A 588 68.46 19.56 1.54
N ALA A 589 67.68 19.21 0.51
CA ALA A 589 67.67 19.94 -0.76
C ALA A 589 66.93 21.28 -0.62
N ALA A 590 65.81 21.31 0.10
CA ALA A 590 65.04 22.51 0.39
C ALA A 590 65.85 23.50 1.23
N GLU A 591 66.54 23.04 2.27
CA GLU A 591 67.42 23.88 3.09
C GLU A 591 68.53 24.54 2.25
N ARG A 592 69.22 23.76 1.41
CA ARG A 592 70.24 24.29 0.49
C ARG A 592 69.64 25.30 -0.49
N ALA A 593 68.46 25.01 -1.04
CA ALA A 593 67.78 25.93 -1.94
C ALA A 593 67.31 27.20 -1.22
N ARG A 594 66.90 27.16 0.06
CA ARG A 594 66.57 28.36 0.85
C ARG A 594 67.79 29.25 1.05
N ALA A 595 68.95 28.66 1.32
CA ALA A 595 70.21 29.41 1.43
C ALA A 595 70.59 30.09 0.10
N ASP A 596 70.40 29.41 -1.04
CA ASP A 596 70.60 30.01 -2.35
C ASP A 596 69.54 31.07 -2.69
N TRP A 597 68.29 30.84 -2.32
CA TRP A 597 67.18 31.78 -2.51
C TRP A 597 67.43 33.10 -1.77
N LEU A 598 67.94 33.07 -0.53
CA LEU A 598 68.31 34.28 0.22
C LEU A 598 69.34 35.13 -0.56
N LYS A 599 70.34 34.49 -1.17
CA LYS A 599 71.31 35.20 -2.04
C LYS A 599 70.64 35.81 -3.27
N LEU A 600 69.61 35.16 -3.83
CA LEU A 600 68.85 35.72 -4.94
C LEU A 600 68.00 36.92 -4.51
N VAL A 601 67.41 36.90 -3.31
CA VAL A 601 66.66 38.04 -2.75
C VAL A 601 67.58 39.26 -2.61
N GLU A 602 68.77 39.08 -2.02
CA GLU A 602 69.75 40.16 -1.88
C GLU A 602 70.21 40.70 -3.25
N ALA A 603 70.52 39.81 -4.19
CA ALA A 603 70.95 40.21 -5.52
C ALA A 603 69.81 40.86 -6.35
N LEU A 604 68.55 40.47 -6.13
CA LEU A 604 67.38 41.12 -6.73
C LEU A 604 67.20 42.54 -6.19
N GLU A 605 67.37 42.75 -4.89
CA GLU A 605 67.29 44.08 -4.29
C GLU A 605 68.38 45.01 -4.86
N PHE A 606 69.60 44.50 -5.00
CA PHE A 606 70.65 45.23 -5.70
C PHE A 606 70.30 45.54 -7.16
N ALA A 607 69.74 44.58 -7.91
CA ALA A 607 69.31 44.79 -9.30
C ALA A 607 68.18 45.84 -9.40
N LYS A 608 67.22 45.85 -8.48
CA LYS A 608 66.18 46.89 -8.35
C LYS A 608 66.79 48.27 -8.17
N GLN A 609 67.75 48.41 -7.26
CA GLN A 609 68.45 49.67 -7.00
C GLN A 609 69.29 50.12 -8.20
N ALA A 610 70.01 49.20 -8.86
CA ALA A 610 70.78 49.46 -10.06
C ALA A 610 69.89 49.94 -11.22
N ARG A 611 68.74 49.29 -11.45
CA ARG A 611 67.75 49.70 -12.46
C ARG A 611 67.17 51.08 -12.13
N ALA A 612 66.81 51.32 -10.87
CA ALA A 612 66.30 52.61 -10.43
C ALA A 612 67.33 53.74 -10.63
N LEU A 613 68.61 53.48 -10.37
CA LEU A 613 69.70 54.43 -10.64
C LEU A 613 69.79 54.75 -12.13
N ARG A 614 69.85 53.73 -13.00
CA ARG A 614 69.90 53.93 -14.47
C ARG A 614 68.71 54.75 -14.99
N ARG A 615 67.51 54.51 -14.44
CA ARG A 615 66.30 55.27 -14.76
C ARG A 615 66.38 56.74 -14.33
N LEU A 616 66.80 56.98 -13.08
CA LEU A 616 66.89 58.32 -12.52
C LEU A 616 68.06 59.13 -13.09
N THR A 617 69.08 58.47 -13.62
CA THR A 617 70.25 59.12 -14.20
C THR A 617 70.20 59.12 -15.73
N GLY A 618 70.69 58.06 -16.38
CA GLY A 618 70.86 58.02 -17.84
C GLY A 618 69.57 58.25 -18.62
N GLU A 619 68.49 57.54 -18.27
CA GLU A 619 67.20 57.75 -18.95
C GLU A 619 66.64 59.15 -18.70
N ALA A 620 66.70 59.64 -17.45
CA ALA A 620 66.27 61.00 -17.13
C ALA A 620 67.08 62.08 -17.87
N LEU A 621 68.39 61.89 -18.03
CA LEU A 621 69.27 62.76 -18.80
C LEU A 621 68.89 62.77 -20.29
N VAL A 622 68.59 61.61 -20.87
CA VAL A 622 68.08 61.51 -22.24
C VAL A 622 66.74 62.24 -22.38
N VAL A 623 65.78 61.97 -21.49
CA VAL A 623 64.48 62.63 -21.51
C VAL A 623 64.62 64.16 -21.34
N ALA A 624 65.48 64.61 -20.44
CA ALA A 624 65.74 66.04 -20.24
C ALA A 624 66.42 66.66 -21.46
N SER A 625 67.32 65.93 -22.12
CA SER A 625 67.97 66.36 -23.36
C SER A 625 66.94 66.60 -24.46
N THR A 626 66.08 65.62 -24.73
CA THR A 626 65.01 65.74 -25.71
C THR A 626 64.04 66.87 -25.36
N ALA A 627 63.66 67.01 -24.08
CA ALA A 627 62.81 68.11 -23.64
C ALA A 627 63.47 69.49 -23.84
N SER A 628 64.77 69.61 -23.57
CA SER A 628 65.52 70.86 -23.76
C SER A 628 65.66 71.26 -25.24
N GLU A 629 65.84 70.28 -26.14
CA GLU A 629 65.89 70.48 -27.59
C GLU A 629 64.51 70.86 -28.15
N ALA A 630 63.46 70.19 -27.66
CA ALA A 630 62.07 70.55 -27.97
C ALA A 630 61.71 71.95 -27.46
N ALA A 631 62.24 72.36 -26.30
CA ALA A 631 62.06 73.70 -25.78
C ALA A 631 62.75 74.75 -26.65
N ALA A 632 64.00 74.48 -27.06
CA ALA A 632 64.77 75.39 -27.90
C ALA A 632 64.12 75.65 -29.27
N SER A 633 63.43 74.66 -29.82
CA SER A 633 62.72 74.73 -31.11
C SER A 633 61.27 75.21 -31.00
N SER A 634 60.73 75.40 -29.80
CA SER A 634 59.33 75.81 -29.60
C SER A 634 59.12 77.31 -29.79
N SER A 635 58.19 77.68 -30.68
CA SER A 635 57.71 79.06 -30.85
C SER A 635 56.66 79.49 -29.81
N ASP A 636 56.04 78.53 -29.12
CA ASP A 636 55.10 78.78 -28.02
C ASP A 636 55.88 78.98 -26.72
N LEU A 637 55.85 80.20 -26.18
CA LEU A 637 56.60 80.56 -24.98
C LEU A 637 56.12 79.83 -23.71
N ARG A 638 54.84 79.47 -23.60
CA ARG A 638 54.33 78.70 -22.45
C ARG A 638 54.87 77.28 -22.49
N LYS A 639 54.73 76.62 -23.64
CA LYS A 639 55.26 75.27 -23.87
C LYS A 639 56.79 75.24 -23.71
N ARG A 640 57.49 76.26 -24.22
CA ARG A 640 58.94 76.42 -24.07
C ARG A 640 59.37 76.51 -22.60
N ARG A 641 58.68 77.32 -21.79
CA ARG A 641 58.94 77.44 -20.35
C ARG A 641 58.70 76.13 -19.62
N GLU A 642 57.59 75.45 -19.91
CA GLU A 642 57.24 74.15 -19.30
C GLU A 642 58.27 73.07 -19.64
N LEU A 643 58.69 72.97 -20.91
CA LEU A 643 59.69 71.99 -21.34
C LEU A 643 61.06 72.23 -20.69
N TYR A 644 61.52 73.49 -20.60
CA TYR A 644 62.75 73.79 -19.85
C TYR A 644 62.61 73.51 -18.35
N ALA A 645 61.45 73.80 -17.74
CA ALA A 645 61.20 73.48 -16.34
C ALA A 645 61.22 71.96 -16.08
N SER A 646 60.55 71.17 -16.92
CA SER A 646 60.58 69.70 -16.82
C SER A 646 61.98 69.12 -17.07
N ALA A 647 62.74 69.67 -18.02
CA ALA A 647 64.12 69.26 -18.25
C ALA A 647 65.00 69.55 -17.02
N MET A 648 64.88 70.75 -16.44
CA MET A 648 65.64 71.16 -15.25
C MET A 648 65.29 70.31 -14.03
N GLU A 649 64.01 69.99 -13.81
CA GLU A 649 63.57 69.12 -12.74
C GLU A 649 64.20 67.73 -12.86
N LYS A 650 64.17 67.13 -14.05
CA LYS A 650 64.77 65.81 -14.31
C LYS A 650 66.29 65.81 -14.17
N LEU A 651 66.97 66.87 -14.62
CA LEU A 651 68.43 66.98 -14.47
C LEU A 651 68.84 67.16 -13.01
N LYS A 652 68.06 67.94 -12.26
CA LYS A 652 68.28 68.12 -10.82
C LYS A 652 68.03 66.82 -10.06
N ALA A 653 66.95 66.09 -10.36
CA ALA A 653 66.71 64.77 -9.79
C ALA A 653 67.81 63.77 -10.16
N CYS A 654 68.27 63.77 -11.43
CA CYS A 654 69.40 62.94 -11.86
C CYS A 654 70.66 63.18 -11.01
N GLN A 655 70.96 64.44 -10.71
CA GLN A 655 72.10 64.79 -9.86
C GLN A 655 71.85 64.44 -8.39
N ASP A 656 70.78 64.98 -7.79
CA ASP A 656 70.57 64.95 -6.35
C ASP A 656 70.12 63.57 -5.87
N ASP A 657 69.14 62.96 -6.55
CA ASP A 657 68.63 61.63 -6.18
C ASP A 657 69.61 60.53 -6.60
N GLY A 658 70.29 60.69 -7.74
CA GLY A 658 71.37 59.79 -8.15
C GLY A 658 72.51 59.77 -7.12
N ALA A 659 72.94 60.94 -6.65
CA ALA A 659 74.00 61.05 -5.65
C ALA A 659 73.55 60.48 -4.29
N ARG A 660 72.29 60.70 -3.91
CA ARG A 660 71.69 60.09 -2.71
C ARG A 660 71.73 58.56 -2.80
N MET A 661 71.30 57.98 -3.92
CA MET A 661 71.30 56.52 -4.09
C MET A 661 72.71 55.92 -3.99
N VAL A 662 73.70 56.52 -4.66
CA VAL A 662 75.09 56.05 -4.58
C VAL A 662 75.67 56.21 -3.17
N LYS A 663 75.24 57.22 -2.41
CA LYS A 663 75.64 57.41 -1.01
C LYS A 663 75.00 56.36 -0.09
N GLU A 664 73.73 56.04 -0.30
CA GLU A 664 73.00 55.04 0.48
C GLU A 664 73.49 53.62 0.20
N ASN A 665 73.90 53.33 -1.04
CA ASN A 665 74.54 52.09 -1.42
C ASN A 665 75.79 52.34 -2.28
N ALA A 666 76.95 52.29 -1.64
CA ALA A 666 78.24 52.51 -2.31
C ALA A 666 78.53 51.53 -3.46
N GLY A 667 77.93 50.33 -3.44
CA GLY A 667 78.05 49.36 -4.54
C GLY A 667 77.46 49.85 -5.86
N LEU A 668 76.50 50.78 -5.80
CA LEU A 668 75.91 51.40 -6.99
C LEU A 668 76.90 52.29 -7.75
N ALA A 669 78.00 52.75 -7.13
CA ALA A 669 79.03 53.53 -7.81
C ALA A 669 79.70 52.77 -8.95
N ALA A 670 79.71 51.43 -8.89
CA ALA A 670 80.28 50.55 -9.91
C ALA A 670 79.24 50.08 -10.95
N VAL A 671 77.98 50.54 -10.86
CA VAL A 671 76.92 50.17 -11.80
C VAL A 671 76.96 51.09 -13.00
N ASP A 672 77.40 50.57 -14.14
CA ASP A 672 77.38 51.35 -15.37
C ASP A 672 75.97 51.75 -15.79
N VAL A 673 75.89 52.96 -16.35
CA VAL A 673 74.69 53.55 -16.95
C VAL A 673 74.94 53.71 -18.44
N LEU A 674 73.99 53.28 -19.27
CA LEU A 674 74.15 53.35 -20.72
C LEU A 674 73.88 54.77 -21.23
N MET A 675 74.91 55.43 -21.73
CA MET A 675 74.82 56.76 -22.35
C MET A 675 75.19 56.67 -23.82
N GLY A 676 74.20 56.86 -24.72
CA GLY A 676 74.45 56.80 -26.18
C GLY A 676 75.02 55.45 -26.66
N GLY A 677 74.73 54.36 -25.95
CA GLY A 677 75.28 53.02 -26.22
C GLY A 677 76.62 52.73 -25.53
N ILE A 678 77.19 53.67 -24.78
CA ILE A 678 78.47 53.53 -24.08
C ILE A 678 78.18 53.34 -22.58
N PRO A 679 78.75 52.30 -21.93
CA PRO A 679 78.74 52.18 -20.47
C PRO A 679 79.48 53.37 -19.83
N THR A 680 78.81 54.10 -18.96
CA THR A 680 79.36 55.30 -18.31
C THR A 680 79.16 55.20 -16.80
N PRO A 681 80.19 55.53 -15.97
CA PRO A 681 80.06 55.53 -14.53
C PRO A 681 78.98 56.51 -14.03
N PRO A 682 78.20 56.19 -12.99
CA PRO A 682 77.13 57.06 -12.49
C PRO A 682 77.60 58.46 -12.13
N GLN A 683 78.79 58.59 -11.55
CA GLN A 683 79.37 59.89 -11.19
C GLN A 683 79.54 60.81 -12.40
N GLU A 684 79.96 60.25 -13.53
CA GLU A 684 80.13 60.99 -14.77
C GLU A 684 78.77 61.36 -15.37
N VAL A 685 77.79 60.46 -15.34
CA VAL A 685 76.41 60.78 -15.78
C VAL A 685 75.79 61.90 -14.93
N MET A 686 75.96 61.87 -13.60
CA MET A 686 75.50 62.93 -12.70
C MET A 686 76.22 64.25 -12.97
N ALA A 687 77.51 64.22 -13.27
CA ALA A 687 78.26 65.41 -13.68
C ALA A 687 77.74 65.97 -15.01
N GLN A 688 77.41 65.12 -15.99
CA GLN A 688 76.77 65.53 -17.24
C GLN A 688 75.38 66.13 -16.99
N CYS A 689 74.60 65.58 -16.06
CA CYS A 689 73.32 66.15 -15.64
C CYS A 689 73.50 67.55 -15.02
N ALA A 690 74.48 67.73 -14.12
CA ALA A 690 74.78 69.02 -13.52
C ALA A 690 75.24 70.05 -14.56
N GLN A 691 76.16 69.65 -15.45
CA GLN A 691 76.65 70.51 -16.54
C GLN A 691 75.50 70.95 -17.46
N LYS A 692 74.60 70.02 -17.81
CA LYS A 692 73.44 70.32 -18.65
C LYS A 692 72.42 71.18 -17.93
N ALA A 693 72.20 70.97 -16.62
CA ALA A 693 71.34 71.83 -15.81
C ALA A 693 71.87 73.27 -15.78
N ASP A 694 73.18 73.44 -15.57
CA ASP A 694 73.83 74.75 -15.55
C ASP A 694 73.73 75.45 -16.92
N ALA A 695 73.93 74.71 -18.02
CA ALA A 695 73.77 75.23 -19.37
C ALA A 695 72.31 75.65 -19.69
N LEU A 696 71.32 75.06 -19.03
CA LEU A 696 69.90 75.38 -19.23
C LEU A 696 69.37 76.50 -18.32
N ARG A 697 70.13 76.95 -17.30
CA ARG A 697 69.70 78.03 -16.39
C ARG A 697 69.40 79.33 -17.12
N GLU A 698 70.31 79.78 -17.99
CA GLU A 698 70.12 81.02 -18.74
C GLU A 698 68.98 80.88 -19.78
N PRO A 699 68.93 79.84 -20.64
CA PRO A 699 67.80 79.62 -21.55
C PRO A 699 66.43 79.56 -20.86
N GLN A 700 66.34 78.86 -19.73
CA GLN A 700 65.10 78.79 -18.94
C GLN A 700 64.71 80.16 -18.39
N THR A 701 65.67 80.88 -17.80
CA THR A 701 65.42 82.22 -17.24
C THR A 701 65.02 83.19 -18.35
N ARG A 702 65.68 83.14 -19.51
CA ARG A 702 65.33 83.95 -20.68
C ARG A 702 63.93 83.63 -21.20
N ALA A 703 63.53 82.35 -21.24
CA ALA A 703 62.18 81.96 -21.65
C ALA A 703 61.10 82.46 -20.65
N ASP A 704 61.35 82.35 -19.34
CA ASP A 704 60.46 82.90 -18.30
C ASP A 704 60.35 84.42 -18.39
N VAL A 705 61.49 85.10 -18.59
CA VAL A 705 61.56 86.55 -18.78
C VAL A 705 60.80 86.99 -20.02
N GLN A 706 61.02 86.34 -21.17
CA GLN A 706 60.31 86.63 -22.42
C GLN A 706 58.80 86.44 -22.26
N LEU A 707 58.38 85.34 -21.64
CA LEU A 707 56.96 85.07 -21.41
C LEU A 707 56.33 86.14 -20.52
N ARG A 708 56.97 86.47 -19.39
CA ARG A 708 56.45 87.50 -18.47
C ARG A 708 56.47 88.89 -19.08
N PHE A 709 57.47 89.21 -19.89
CA PHE A 709 57.51 90.46 -20.64
C PHE A 709 56.34 90.55 -21.63
N GLN A 710 56.10 89.48 -22.41
CA GLN A 710 55.00 89.42 -23.36
C GLN A 710 53.63 89.47 -22.67
N GLU A 711 53.43 88.69 -21.61
CA GLU A 711 52.13 88.56 -20.93
C GLU A 711 51.84 89.70 -19.95
N GLY A 712 52.87 90.38 -19.43
CA GLY A 712 52.75 91.49 -18.48
C GLY A 712 52.98 92.85 -19.15
N GLN A 713 54.25 93.28 -19.19
CA GLN A 713 54.62 94.64 -19.59
C GLN A 713 54.16 95.00 -21.02
N ARG A 714 54.45 94.14 -22.00
CA ARG A 714 54.06 94.37 -23.40
C ARG A 714 52.55 94.32 -23.57
N LYS A 715 51.88 93.32 -22.99
CA LYS A 715 50.41 93.19 -23.07
C LYS A 715 49.70 94.43 -22.54
N ALA A 716 50.14 94.95 -21.40
CA ALA A 716 49.59 96.18 -20.81
C ALA A 716 49.83 97.40 -21.73
N TYR A 717 51.02 97.49 -22.34
CA TYR A 717 51.30 98.56 -23.32
C TYR A 717 50.45 98.44 -24.60
N ASP A 718 50.38 97.25 -25.19
CA ASP A 718 49.58 97.00 -26.40
C ASP A 718 48.08 97.27 -26.11
N ALA A 719 47.59 96.90 -24.92
CA ALA A 719 46.24 97.23 -24.45
C ALA A 719 46.04 98.74 -24.27
N ALA A 720 47.00 99.45 -23.66
CA ALA A 720 46.95 100.91 -23.54
C ALA A 720 46.88 101.59 -24.93
N LYS A 721 47.68 101.14 -25.90
CA LYS A 721 47.65 101.64 -27.28
C LYS A 721 46.28 101.42 -27.93
N ALA A 722 45.71 100.23 -27.77
CA ALA A 722 44.38 99.91 -28.29
C ALA A 722 43.26 100.72 -27.63
N LEU A 723 43.39 101.07 -26.35
CA LEU A 723 42.44 101.94 -25.64
C LEU A 723 42.58 103.41 -26.06
N LEU A 724 43.82 103.88 -26.26
CA LEU A 724 44.11 105.23 -26.73
C LEU A 724 43.58 105.49 -28.15
N SER A 725 43.71 104.52 -29.06
CA SER A 725 43.15 104.65 -30.41
C SER A 725 41.63 104.71 -30.42
N LYS A 726 40.97 104.20 -29.38
CA LYS A 726 39.52 104.29 -29.14
C LYS A 726 39.11 105.52 -28.31
N GLY A 727 40.06 106.39 -27.94
CA GLY A 727 39.81 107.60 -27.16
C GLY A 727 39.59 107.40 -25.66
N ASN A 728 39.72 106.17 -25.14
CA ASN A 728 39.50 105.86 -23.72
C ASN A 728 40.76 106.16 -22.88
N LYS A 729 40.89 107.42 -22.46
CA LYS A 729 42.08 107.91 -21.75
C LYS A 729 42.24 107.33 -20.33
N THR A 730 41.14 107.11 -19.61
CA THR A 730 41.18 106.66 -18.20
C THR A 730 41.70 105.22 -18.11
N ASP A 731 41.14 104.30 -18.90
CA ASP A 731 41.57 102.90 -18.87
C ASP A 731 42.96 102.73 -19.50
N ALA A 732 43.29 103.53 -20.51
CA ALA A 732 44.65 103.58 -21.04
C ALA A 732 45.66 104.02 -19.97
N LEU A 733 45.32 104.98 -19.11
CA LEU A 733 46.18 105.43 -18.02
C LEU A 733 46.40 104.32 -16.97
N THR A 734 45.38 103.52 -16.67
CA THR A 734 45.50 102.32 -15.83
C THR A 734 46.45 101.29 -16.46
N GLN A 735 46.26 100.98 -17.74
CA GLN A 735 47.13 100.03 -18.46
C GLN A 735 48.57 100.52 -18.60
N LEU A 736 48.80 101.84 -18.74
CA LEU A 736 50.16 102.41 -18.70
C LEU A 736 50.80 102.33 -17.31
N ASN A 737 50.02 102.46 -16.22
CA ASN A 737 50.52 102.23 -14.87
C ASN A 737 50.89 100.75 -14.66
N GLU A 738 50.07 99.81 -15.15
CA GLU A 738 50.37 98.37 -15.14
C GLU A 738 51.62 98.05 -15.96
N CYS A 739 51.78 98.64 -17.16
CA CYS A 739 53.02 98.54 -17.94
C CYS A 739 54.25 98.97 -17.12
N ILE A 740 54.17 100.12 -16.42
CA ILE A 740 55.29 100.60 -15.59
C ILE A 740 55.55 99.66 -14.40
N ALA A 741 54.49 99.17 -13.75
CA ALA A 741 54.59 98.30 -12.58
C ALA A 741 55.20 96.95 -12.95
N GLU A 742 54.65 96.26 -13.96
CA GLU A 742 55.16 94.98 -14.45
C GLU A 742 56.59 95.12 -14.99
N GLY A 743 56.89 96.21 -15.72
CA GLY A 743 58.24 96.48 -16.19
C GLY A 743 59.26 96.65 -15.05
N ARG A 744 58.90 97.38 -13.99
CA ARG A 744 59.77 97.52 -12.79
C ARG A 744 59.89 96.23 -12.00
N ILE A 745 58.82 95.44 -11.90
CA ILE A 745 58.86 94.11 -11.27
C ILE A 745 59.83 93.21 -12.03
N LEU A 746 59.76 93.20 -13.37
CA LEU A 746 60.66 92.40 -14.20
C LEU A 746 62.11 92.90 -14.14
N GLU A 747 62.33 94.20 -14.20
CA GLU A 747 63.67 94.81 -14.05
C GLU A 747 64.32 94.42 -12.71
N ASN A 748 63.58 94.55 -11.61
CA ASN A 748 64.10 94.21 -10.27
C ASN A 748 64.33 92.72 -10.10
N ARG A 749 63.46 91.87 -10.67
CA ARG A 749 63.54 90.41 -10.55
C ARG A 749 64.61 89.81 -11.46
N TYR A 750 64.86 90.44 -12.60
CA TYR A 750 65.77 89.96 -13.66
C TYR A 750 66.67 91.08 -14.17
N PRO A 751 67.52 91.69 -13.31
CA PRO A 751 68.31 92.87 -13.65
C PRO A 751 69.27 92.66 -14.82
N GLN A 752 69.72 91.43 -15.03
CA GLN A 752 70.60 91.03 -16.13
C GLN A 752 69.92 91.04 -17.51
N PHE A 753 68.58 91.07 -17.56
CA PHE A 753 67.80 91.11 -18.80
C PHE A 753 67.14 92.47 -19.06
N LYS A 754 67.38 93.48 -18.21
CA LYS A 754 66.70 94.79 -18.28
C LYS A 754 66.96 95.53 -19.60
N ASP A 755 68.16 95.36 -20.16
CA ASP A 755 68.62 95.97 -21.41
C ASP A 755 68.41 95.05 -22.63
N GLN A 756 67.93 93.82 -22.41
CA GLN A 756 67.63 92.89 -23.50
C GLN A 756 66.49 93.46 -24.35
N LYS A 757 66.68 93.46 -25.66
CA LYS A 757 65.70 93.94 -26.64
C LYS A 757 64.65 92.86 -26.90
N PHE A 758 63.38 93.23 -26.80
CA PHE A 758 62.22 92.40 -27.09
C PHE A 758 61.38 93.05 -28.18
N ASP A 759 60.78 92.24 -29.04
CA ASP A 759 59.94 92.74 -30.13
C ASP A 759 58.62 93.29 -29.59
N ILE A 760 58.28 94.51 -30.00
CA ILE A 760 57.07 95.24 -29.61
C ILE A 760 56.60 96.07 -30.81
N GLY A 761 55.40 95.79 -31.32
CA GLY A 761 54.68 96.67 -32.25
C GLY A 761 55.51 97.23 -33.42
N GLY A 762 56.24 96.39 -34.16
CA GLY A 762 57.05 96.81 -35.32
C GLY A 762 58.42 97.42 -34.98
N GLY A 763 58.82 97.45 -33.71
CA GLY A 763 60.15 97.82 -33.24
C GLY A 763 60.68 96.84 -32.19
N SER A 764 61.83 97.18 -31.59
CA SER A 764 62.46 96.38 -30.54
C SER A 764 62.86 97.29 -29.39
N MET A 765 62.33 97.02 -28.19
CA MET A 765 62.61 97.83 -26.99
C MET A 765 63.04 96.93 -25.83
N SER A 766 63.87 97.47 -24.95
CA SER A 766 64.19 96.82 -23.67
C SER A 766 63.09 97.03 -22.64
N MET A 767 63.16 96.30 -21.52
CA MET A 767 62.21 96.51 -20.40
C MET A 767 62.25 97.96 -19.93
N VAL A 768 63.46 98.51 -19.79
CA VAL A 768 63.70 99.88 -19.33
C VAL A 768 63.16 100.89 -20.34
N GLU A 769 63.41 100.66 -21.63
CA GLU A 769 62.90 101.54 -22.69
C GLU A 769 61.37 101.52 -22.75
N LEU A 770 60.74 100.35 -22.65
CA LEU A 770 59.28 100.26 -22.63
C LEU A 770 58.70 100.93 -21.37
N VAL A 771 59.35 100.83 -20.19
CA VAL A 771 58.96 101.60 -19.00
C VAL A 771 59.04 103.11 -19.28
N GLN A 772 60.14 103.58 -19.88
CA GLN A 772 60.31 105.01 -20.20
C GLN A 772 59.23 105.51 -21.18
N VAL A 773 58.91 104.72 -22.21
CA VAL A 773 57.83 105.00 -23.15
C VAL A 773 56.49 105.06 -22.41
N CYS A 774 56.17 104.06 -21.60
CA CYS A 774 54.93 104.05 -20.80
C CYS A 774 54.86 105.25 -19.83
N VAL A 775 55.96 105.67 -19.20
CA VAL A 775 56.02 106.86 -18.35
C VAL A 775 55.77 108.14 -19.15
N LYS A 776 56.38 108.28 -20.33
CA LYS A 776 56.23 109.45 -21.21
C LYS A 776 54.79 109.58 -21.69
N GLU A 777 54.19 108.48 -22.16
CA GLU A 777 52.80 108.47 -22.63
C GLU A 777 51.81 108.70 -21.48
N ARG A 778 52.08 108.12 -20.31
CA ARG A 778 51.28 108.41 -19.10
C ARG A 778 51.33 109.89 -18.73
N LYS A 779 52.50 110.54 -18.80
CA LYS A 779 52.63 111.98 -18.52
C LYS A 779 51.80 112.82 -19.49
N ALA A 780 51.72 112.44 -20.76
CA ALA A 780 50.92 113.14 -21.77
C ALA A 780 49.40 113.02 -21.53
N LEU A 781 48.95 111.99 -20.80
CA LEU A 781 47.53 111.74 -20.51
C LEU A 781 47.09 112.26 -19.13
N LYS A 782 48.03 112.61 -18.26
CA LYS A 782 47.71 113.26 -16.98
C LYS A 782 47.29 114.71 -17.26
N PRO A 783 46.11 115.16 -16.81
CA PRO A 783 45.75 116.58 -16.88
C PRO A 783 46.77 117.39 -16.07
N THR A 784 47.33 118.44 -16.66
CA THR A 784 48.05 119.50 -15.95
C THR A 784 47.08 120.12 -14.94
N PRO A 785 47.49 120.39 -13.69
CA PRO A 785 46.59 120.82 -12.61
C PRO A 785 45.74 122.04 -12.96
#